data_AF-A0A1F7V6T2-F1
#
_entry.id   AF-A0A1F7V6T2-F1
#
_cell.length_a   1.000
_cell.length_b   1.000
_cell.length_c   1.000
_cell.angle_alpha   90.00
_cell.angle_beta   90.00
_cell.angle_gamma   90.00
#
_symmetry.space_group_name_H-M   'P 1'
#
loop_
_entity.id
_entity.type
_entity.pdbx_description
1 polymer ?
#
loop_
_entity_poly.entity_id
_entity_poly.type
_entity_poly.pdbx_seq_one_letter_code
_entity_poly.pdbx_strand_id
1 'polypeptide(L)'
;MNGSPIFTQADVKERWPDGSVKHSIISFILPSLNAGAAATVTFQNQTSGNNTPLTATQMLGSNFNFDAAMELTNGSTVTASARRMLQDGNFTYWTQGPIATTIILTDHSLNRTYDIGFDANRSFRPIFHATFWPTINKVRVRFIGEIANTEALQDQTYALALKTDLTTPTIVYTKPSFTHTANSRWTKEFWIGGAPSAIAINHNLSYLAATTLLPNYDTSKVVPESALSSAYSSWVNAAKDLYDAGQWQKYMPTTGGRPDIGPYPAWTVRWLYTGDARMRGQAFGNADLAAAWPMHFREGKTSKFLDRAQTVPGIGKVLSISSRPTFCFLHWPTCGNAADAIVPVGPTTAGGWIVDRAHQPDAFSAQYLLTGDYWYLEEMWFWSSWNAAYNDGVGSASDAWGRGPTGKEGNIYDQIRGDAWTLRNRVRAAVYAPEGTPEKDYFTVLTDDAIAAWEGMRNITNSPFNGNVMWNWGHARGFGGTHGVPTLHHWSQGDPALLQGLDPAVTKGGISTWEQSFMMYALGLSTELGIRSGELQSWLASEIIGQLTNSGYSPYLISAYRMPINRLSDGDFFQTWAELKTGFLSSYTADGGLAYWNANLGNADHGYSIIAIAASAMVADQPGGAAAWNWIAQHALTAPALNDNPKWAIVPRNLAPPDVVPPNSTPFDFSLTNSGNISVSQGSSVTNIITATLVNGTPASLTFSVSGLPIGATVSFSPVSCSPNCFSTLTLTTQPSAPLGPAVITITATGGGTTKATTFTLTVSDTTAPTFTTSPSASGLTPSGATISFGTSEPTTSVLDYGVTSQYGSTAQNQASAQTSHAITLTNLQSDTTYHYRVRIKDSSGNEASFLNQTFKTLLPSDTTPPSAISDLKLIAATPTSLDLSWTSTGDDASFGQALSYDLRFSTSPLSGSNFSSAARLTGLPTPKPAGNWESYTVIGLNPSTTYYLALKATDDANLASPISNILQSSTTASPPSGGGGGSSGGGGYTPDTTPPAPVAGLRIQAADKEIHLSWTNPADPDFVRTAIVRKLGTTAPTSSTDGTLVYEGTAASFTDTNLTNGQSYSYALFTLDRAG
;
A
#
# COMPACT_ATOMS: atom_id res chain seq x y z
N MET A 1 -6.72 -5.10 -9.00
CA MET A 1 -6.36 -4.33 -10.21
C MET A 1 -7.52 -4.34 -11.17
N ASN A 2 -8.09 -3.17 -11.52
CA ASN A 2 -9.27 -3.07 -12.40
C ASN A 2 -10.42 -4.01 -11.98
N GLY A 3 -10.65 -4.16 -10.67
CA GLY A 3 -11.64 -5.08 -10.10
C GLY A 3 -11.18 -6.53 -9.90
N SER A 4 -10.10 -6.98 -10.56
CA SER A 4 -9.58 -8.35 -10.42
C SER A 4 -8.57 -8.47 -9.27
N PRO A 5 -8.69 -9.49 -8.39
CA PRO A 5 -7.69 -9.79 -7.38
C PRO A 5 -6.34 -10.14 -8.01
N ILE A 6 -5.24 -9.71 -7.38
CA ILE A 6 -3.88 -10.13 -7.72
C ILE A 6 -3.17 -10.55 -6.45
N PHE A 7 -2.18 -11.42 -6.59
CA PHE A 7 -1.35 -11.82 -5.47
C PHE A 7 -0.50 -10.63 -5.00
N THR A 8 -0.57 -10.34 -3.69
CA THR A 8 0.14 -9.23 -3.05
C THR A 8 0.79 -9.70 -1.76
N GLN A 9 1.83 -9.00 -1.32
CA GLN A 9 2.37 -9.10 0.03
C GLN A 9 2.44 -7.70 0.65
N ALA A 10 2.35 -7.64 1.98
CA ALA A 10 2.41 -6.38 2.72
C ALA A 10 3.34 -6.54 3.93
N ASP A 11 4.39 -5.74 3.95
CA ASP A 11 5.34 -5.67 5.06
C ASP A 11 5.02 -4.43 5.90
N VAL A 12 4.34 -4.63 7.04
CA VAL A 12 3.88 -3.54 7.91
C VAL A 12 5.07 -2.96 8.67
N LYS A 13 5.28 -1.65 8.55
CA LYS A 13 6.34 -0.91 9.24
C LYS A 13 5.84 -0.18 10.47
N GLU A 14 4.61 0.31 10.40
CA GLU A 14 3.97 1.09 11.47
C GLU A 14 2.50 0.76 11.58
N ARG A 15 1.98 0.80 12.81
CA ARG A 15 0.56 0.73 13.14
C ARG A 15 0.14 1.97 13.92
N TRP A 16 -1.16 2.23 13.88
CA TRP A 16 -1.79 3.17 14.80
C TRP A 16 -2.05 2.47 16.15
N PRO A 17 -2.28 3.22 17.24
CA PRO A 17 -2.58 2.65 18.56
C PRO A 17 -3.78 1.68 18.59
N ASP A 18 -4.72 1.78 17.63
CA ASP A 18 -5.87 0.87 17.48
C ASP A 18 -5.54 -0.44 16.71
N GLY A 19 -4.27 -0.63 16.33
CA GLY A 19 -3.78 -1.80 15.60
C GLY A 19 -3.92 -1.72 14.07
N SER A 20 -4.56 -0.68 13.52
CA SER A 20 -4.66 -0.47 12.08
C SER A 20 -3.31 -0.11 11.46
N VAL A 21 -3.11 -0.39 10.17
CA VAL A 21 -1.81 -0.16 9.49
C VAL A 21 -1.64 1.34 9.22
N LYS A 22 -0.52 1.91 9.66
CA LYS A 22 -0.12 3.30 9.42
C LYS A 22 0.81 3.43 8.21
N HIS A 23 1.80 2.54 8.10
CA HIS A 23 2.71 2.47 6.96
C HIS A 23 3.05 1.01 6.66
N SER A 24 2.99 0.64 5.39
CA SER A 24 3.40 -0.68 4.92
C SER A 24 4.01 -0.61 3.53
N ILE A 25 4.92 -1.54 3.25
CA ILE A 25 5.51 -1.73 1.93
C ILE A 25 4.68 -2.81 1.24
N ILE A 26 3.98 -2.43 0.18
CA ILE A 26 3.14 -3.34 -0.58
C ILE A 26 3.87 -3.74 -1.86
N SER A 27 4.02 -5.04 -2.09
CA SER A 27 4.67 -5.59 -3.28
C SER A 27 3.71 -6.46 -4.08
N PHE A 28 3.70 -6.26 -5.39
CA PHE A 28 2.93 -7.05 -6.35
C PHE A 28 3.56 -6.96 -7.73
N ILE A 29 3.20 -7.89 -8.62
CA ILE A 29 3.69 -7.92 -9.99
C ILE A 29 2.53 -7.58 -10.93
N LEU A 30 2.76 -6.63 -11.83
CA LEU A 30 1.87 -6.34 -12.95
C LEU A 30 2.16 -7.36 -14.07
N PRO A 31 1.23 -8.27 -14.42
CA PRO A 31 1.50 -9.26 -15.46
C PRO A 31 1.71 -8.64 -16.84
N SER A 32 0.90 -7.62 -17.18
CA SER A 32 1.04 -6.83 -18.39
C SER A 32 0.37 -5.46 -18.22
N LEU A 33 0.93 -4.45 -18.90
CA LEU A 33 0.34 -3.13 -19.05
C LEU A 33 0.80 -2.56 -20.40
N ASN A 34 -0.13 -2.30 -21.31
CA ASN A 34 0.19 -1.75 -22.62
C ASN A 34 0.68 -0.30 -22.51
N ALA A 35 1.57 0.12 -23.43
CA ALA A 35 2.04 1.50 -23.46
C ALA A 35 0.86 2.48 -23.59
N GLY A 36 0.84 3.52 -22.74
CA GLY A 36 -0.25 4.50 -22.69
C GLY A 36 -1.53 4.02 -21.98
N ALA A 37 -1.62 2.75 -21.60
CA ALA A 37 -2.73 2.25 -20.78
C ALA A 37 -2.51 2.57 -19.30
N ALA A 38 -3.61 2.68 -18.55
CA ALA A 38 -3.60 2.83 -17.10
C ALA A 38 -4.28 1.62 -16.44
N ALA A 39 -3.83 1.29 -15.23
CA ALA A 39 -4.49 0.32 -14.37
C ALA A 39 -4.70 0.91 -12.98
N THR A 40 -5.90 0.77 -12.45
CA THR A 40 -6.22 1.21 -11.09
C THR A 40 -5.97 0.05 -10.12
N VAL A 41 -5.15 0.32 -9.11
CA VAL A 41 -4.90 -0.61 -8.01
C VAL A 41 -5.70 -0.12 -6.80
N THR A 42 -6.59 -0.98 -6.32
CA THR A 42 -7.32 -0.79 -5.07
C THR A 42 -6.86 -1.87 -4.08
N PHE A 43 -6.75 -1.49 -2.81
CA PHE A 43 -6.37 -2.40 -1.74
C PHE A 43 -7.62 -2.82 -0.96
N GLN A 44 -7.70 -4.10 -0.60
CA GLN A 44 -8.74 -4.66 0.26
C GLN A 44 -8.09 -5.21 1.53
N ASN A 45 -8.81 -5.11 2.64
CA ASN A 45 -8.32 -5.64 3.92
C ASN A 45 -8.28 -7.17 3.89
N GLN A 46 -7.21 -7.75 4.43
CA GLN A 46 -7.05 -9.18 4.64
C GLN A 46 -6.47 -9.43 6.02
N THR A 47 -6.85 -10.54 6.66
CA THR A 47 -6.48 -10.86 8.04
C THR A 47 -5.02 -11.31 8.22
N SER A 48 -4.39 -11.80 7.15
CA SER A 48 -2.97 -12.19 7.15
C SER A 48 -2.32 -11.92 5.79
N GLY A 49 -1.07 -11.44 5.79
CA GLY A 49 -0.23 -11.37 4.60
C GLY A 49 0.62 -12.62 4.43
N ASN A 50 1.07 -12.91 3.20
CA ASN A 50 2.08 -13.93 2.95
C ASN A 50 3.47 -13.30 3.06
N ASN A 51 4.07 -13.42 4.25
CA ASN A 51 5.37 -12.82 4.54
C ASN A 51 6.48 -13.87 4.70
N THR A 52 6.34 -15.04 4.07
CA THR A 52 7.40 -16.07 4.07
C THR A 52 8.54 -15.62 3.14
N PRO A 53 9.73 -15.27 3.66
CA PRO A 53 10.83 -14.80 2.82
C PRO A 53 11.55 -15.96 2.13
N LEU A 54 12.36 -15.62 1.11
CA LEU A 54 13.36 -16.55 0.59
C LEU A 54 14.45 -16.82 1.64
N THR A 55 14.86 -18.08 1.77
CA THR A 55 16.03 -18.49 2.56
C THR A 55 17.34 -18.10 1.87
N ALA A 56 18.44 -18.04 2.63
CA ALA A 56 19.77 -17.79 2.06
C ALA A 56 20.13 -18.77 0.94
N THR A 57 19.82 -20.07 1.10
CA THR A 57 20.04 -21.08 0.08
C THR A 57 19.26 -20.82 -1.21
N GLN A 58 17.99 -20.40 -1.09
CA GLN A 58 17.16 -20.05 -2.26
C GLN A 58 17.67 -18.78 -2.96
N MET A 59 18.08 -17.76 -2.20
CA MET A 59 18.66 -16.53 -2.76
C MET A 59 20.02 -16.79 -3.45
N LEU A 60 20.79 -17.77 -2.96
CA LEU A 60 22.03 -18.23 -3.59
C LEU A 60 21.82 -19.16 -4.79
N GLY A 61 20.58 -19.52 -5.11
CA GLY A 61 20.20 -20.39 -6.22
C GLY A 61 20.76 -19.91 -7.57
N SER A 62 21.07 -20.86 -8.45
CA SER A 62 21.65 -20.58 -9.77
C SER A 62 20.73 -19.76 -10.67
N ASN A 63 19.41 -19.85 -10.47
CA ASN A 63 18.40 -19.11 -11.23
C ASN A 63 18.57 -17.59 -11.11
N PHE A 64 18.97 -17.07 -9.96
CA PHE A 64 19.16 -15.63 -9.75
C PHE A 64 20.50 -15.11 -10.28
N ASN A 65 21.47 -15.98 -10.55
CA ASN A 65 22.85 -15.60 -10.93
C ASN A 65 23.46 -14.55 -9.98
N PHE A 66 23.09 -14.59 -8.69
CA PHE A 66 23.33 -13.48 -7.77
C PHE A 66 24.79 -13.39 -7.30
N ASP A 67 25.47 -12.35 -7.77
CA ASP A 67 26.53 -11.66 -7.03
C ASP A 67 26.50 -10.16 -7.37
N ALA A 68 26.99 -9.37 -6.44
CA ALA A 68 27.25 -7.95 -6.60
C ALA A 68 28.58 -7.63 -5.94
N ALA A 69 29.54 -7.16 -6.73
CA ALA A 69 30.90 -6.93 -6.28
C ALA A 69 31.33 -5.48 -6.48
N MET A 70 32.02 -4.93 -5.47
CA MET A 70 32.69 -3.62 -5.53
C MET A 70 34.19 -3.86 -5.62
N GLU A 71 34.82 -3.34 -6.67
CA GLU A 71 36.28 -3.33 -6.82
C GLU A 71 36.80 -1.90 -6.69
N LEU A 72 37.69 -1.69 -5.71
CA LEU A 72 38.36 -0.42 -5.48
C LEU A 72 39.83 -0.59 -5.83
N THR A 73 40.38 0.31 -6.65
CA THR A 73 41.79 0.25 -7.08
C THR A 73 42.54 1.53 -6.76
N ASN A 74 43.63 1.39 -6.02
CA ASN A 74 44.64 2.44 -5.78
C ASN A 74 46.00 1.76 -5.52
N GLY A 75 46.79 1.61 -6.58
CA GLY A 75 48.02 0.80 -6.58
C GLY A 75 47.77 -0.72 -6.53
N SER A 76 46.89 -1.17 -5.62
CA SER A 76 46.35 -2.53 -5.54
C SER A 76 44.82 -2.52 -5.69
N THR A 77 44.23 -3.67 -6.02
CA THR A 77 42.76 -3.84 -6.11
C THR A 77 42.26 -4.63 -4.91
N VAL A 78 41.24 -4.10 -4.24
CA VAL A 78 40.50 -4.78 -3.16
C VAL A 78 39.05 -4.96 -3.56
N THR A 79 38.44 -6.07 -3.14
CA THR A 79 37.10 -6.46 -3.59
C THR A 79 36.21 -6.83 -2.41
N ALA A 80 34.95 -6.39 -2.45
CA ALA A 80 33.88 -6.86 -1.58
C ALA A 80 32.76 -7.52 -2.40
N SER A 81 32.19 -8.62 -1.91
CA SER A 81 31.13 -9.39 -2.58
C SER A 81 29.90 -9.55 -1.68
N ALA A 82 28.74 -9.15 -2.21
CA ALA A 82 27.44 -9.35 -1.59
C ALA A 82 27.11 -10.84 -1.45
N ARG A 83 27.46 -11.67 -2.44
CA ARG A 83 27.26 -13.12 -2.36
C ARG A 83 28.05 -13.73 -1.21
N ARG A 84 29.29 -13.28 -1.00
CA ARG A 84 30.11 -13.78 0.10
C ARG A 84 29.49 -13.46 1.46
N MET A 85 29.04 -12.23 1.66
CA MET A 85 28.32 -11.84 2.89
C MET A 85 27.07 -12.71 3.11
N LEU A 86 26.30 -12.99 2.05
CA LEU A 86 25.13 -13.86 2.13
C LEU A 86 25.49 -15.32 2.47
N GLN A 87 26.57 -15.86 1.90
CA GLN A 87 27.06 -17.21 2.19
C GLN A 87 27.51 -17.37 3.65
N ASP A 88 28.13 -16.33 4.21
CA ASP A 88 28.56 -16.30 5.60
C ASP A 88 27.38 -16.01 6.57
N GLY A 89 26.17 -15.78 6.06
CA GLY A 89 24.98 -15.48 6.86
C GLY A 89 24.93 -14.05 7.40
N ASN A 90 25.74 -13.13 6.88
CA ASN A 90 25.85 -11.76 7.36
C ASN A 90 24.85 -10.82 6.65
N PHE A 91 23.56 -10.98 6.97
CA PHE A 91 22.49 -10.15 6.41
C PHE A 91 21.28 -10.04 7.35
N THR A 92 20.42 -9.06 7.11
CA THR A 92 19.11 -8.92 7.77
C THR A 92 18.00 -8.78 6.73
N TYR A 93 16.80 -9.30 7.03
CA TYR A 93 15.63 -9.09 6.19
C TYR A 93 15.05 -7.68 6.37
N TRP A 94 14.69 -7.04 5.27
CA TRP A 94 13.99 -5.76 5.24
C TRP A 94 12.55 -5.88 4.75
N THR A 95 12.32 -6.64 3.69
CA THR A 95 10.97 -7.06 3.27
C THR A 95 10.92 -8.58 3.22
N GLN A 96 9.86 -9.15 3.78
CA GLN A 96 9.70 -10.58 3.88
C GLN A 96 8.45 -11.01 3.11
N GLY A 97 8.65 -11.83 2.09
CA GLY A 97 7.55 -12.43 1.35
C GLY A 97 7.96 -13.04 0.01
N PRO A 98 7.07 -13.82 -0.61
CA PRO A 98 7.36 -14.61 -1.80
C PRO A 98 7.32 -13.82 -3.11
N ILE A 99 6.81 -12.58 -3.13
CA ILE A 99 6.83 -11.70 -4.31
C ILE A 99 8.15 -10.92 -4.34
N ALA A 100 8.54 -10.37 -3.18
CA ALA A 100 9.75 -9.60 -3.00
C ALA A 100 10.36 -9.93 -1.63
N THR A 101 11.61 -10.38 -1.64
CA THR A 101 12.42 -10.51 -0.44
C THR A 101 13.60 -9.54 -0.54
N THR A 102 13.63 -8.49 0.28
CA THR A 102 14.75 -7.56 0.39
C THR A 102 15.63 -7.94 1.57
N ILE A 103 16.93 -8.08 1.34
CA ILE A 103 17.94 -8.24 2.38
C ILE A 103 18.92 -7.06 2.37
N ILE A 104 19.44 -6.74 3.55
CA ILE A 104 20.51 -5.77 3.78
C ILE A 104 21.75 -6.55 4.18
N LEU A 105 22.82 -6.40 3.41
CA LEU A 105 24.12 -7.05 3.59
C LEU A 105 25.10 -5.98 4.06
N THR A 106 25.48 -6.06 5.34
CA THR A 106 26.32 -5.07 6.01
C THR A 106 27.07 -5.73 7.16
N ASP A 107 28.25 -5.21 7.52
CA ASP A 107 28.99 -5.63 8.70
C ASP A 107 29.23 -4.43 9.62
N HIS A 108 28.44 -4.39 10.67
CA HIS A 108 28.54 -3.40 11.73
C HIS A 108 29.27 -3.94 12.97
N SER A 109 29.85 -5.14 12.90
CA SER A 109 30.61 -5.71 14.00
C SER A 109 31.92 -4.95 14.24
N LEU A 110 32.52 -5.21 15.40
CA LEU A 110 33.86 -4.70 15.75
C LEU A 110 34.94 -5.21 14.77
N ASN A 111 34.76 -6.42 14.22
CA ASN A 111 35.76 -7.04 13.35
C ASN A 111 35.82 -6.39 11.97
N ARG A 112 34.70 -5.81 11.52
CA ARG A 112 34.60 -5.11 10.23
C ARG A 112 35.15 -5.98 9.11
N THR A 113 34.79 -7.26 9.12
CA THR A 113 35.37 -8.35 8.32
C THR A 113 35.37 -8.02 6.82
N TYR A 114 34.32 -7.35 6.35
CA TYR A 114 34.14 -7.01 4.93
C TYR A 114 34.52 -5.58 4.59
N ASP A 115 34.87 -4.75 5.57
CA ASP A 115 35.39 -3.43 5.28
C ASP A 115 36.74 -3.57 4.55
N ILE A 116 36.96 -2.74 3.53
CA ILE A 116 38.12 -2.78 2.63
C ILE A 116 38.80 -1.42 2.57
N GLY A 117 40.03 -1.39 2.09
CA GLY A 117 40.84 -0.17 1.96
C GLY A 117 42.29 -0.53 1.66
N PHE A 118 43.13 0.49 1.56
CA PHE A 118 44.53 0.33 1.15
C PHE A 118 45.51 0.38 2.32
N ASP A 119 45.00 0.39 3.55
CA ASP A 119 45.76 0.40 4.79
C ASP A 119 45.12 -0.50 5.86
N ALA A 120 45.69 -0.53 7.06
CA ALA A 120 45.20 -1.33 8.17
C ALA A 120 43.81 -0.89 8.69
N ASN A 121 43.39 0.34 8.43
CA ASN A 121 42.13 0.91 8.93
C ASN A 121 40.92 0.43 8.13
N ARG A 122 41.11 0.06 6.85
CA ARG A 122 40.07 -0.46 5.95
C ARG A 122 38.81 0.41 5.97
N SER A 123 38.97 1.71 5.74
CA SER A 123 37.94 2.72 6.05
C SER A 123 36.69 2.67 5.18
N PHE A 124 36.74 2.00 4.03
CA PHE A 124 35.58 1.86 3.15
C PHE A 124 34.72 0.67 3.57
N ARG A 125 33.46 0.95 3.90
CA ARG A 125 32.45 -0.06 4.20
C ARG A 125 31.57 -0.33 2.97
N PRO A 126 31.59 -1.55 2.42
CA PRO A 126 30.63 -1.97 1.42
C PRO A 126 29.31 -2.36 2.08
N ILE A 127 28.20 -1.82 1.57
CA ILE A 127 26.83 -2.21 1.94
C ILE A 127 26.06 -2.54 0.67
N PHE A 128 25.23 -3.57 0.72
CA PHE A 128 24.36 -3.95 -0.40
C PHE A 128 22.92 -4.13 0.07
N HIS A 129 21.97 -3.54 -0.65
CA HIS A 129 20.56 -3.95 -0.54
C HIS A 129 20.22 -4.80 -1.76
N ALA A 130 19.78 -6.03 -1.55
CA ALA A 130 19.37 -6.93 -2.63
C ALA A 130 17.90 -7.29 -2.49
N THR A 131 17.09 -6.98 -3.51
CA THR A 131 15.66 -7.35 -3.57
C THR A 131 15.47 -8.42 -4.63
N PHE A 132 15.09 -9.62 -4.18
CA PHE A 132 14.85 -10.79 -5.02
C PHE A 132 13.39 -10.87 -5.42
N TRP A 133 13.14 -10.99 -6.73
CA TRP A 133 11.82 -11.13 -7.33
C TRP A 133 11.71 -12.49 -8.02
N PRO A 134 11.35 -13.56 -7.29
CA PRO A 134 11.41 -14.94 -7.80
C PRO A 134 10.53 -15.18 -9.04
N THR A 135 9.32 -14.60 -9.08
CA THR A 135 8.37 -14.82 -10.19
C THR A 135 8.85 -14.29 -11.54
N ILE A 136 9.67 -13.23 -11.53
CA ILE A 136 10.26 -12.65 -12.76
C ILE A 136 11.75 -12.95 -12.89
N ASN A 137 12.30 -13.76 -11.98
CA ASN A 137 13.70 -14.18 -11.91
C ASN A 137 14.70 -13.02 -12.06
N LYS A 138 14.49 -11.94 -11.30
CA LYS A 138 15.34 -10.74 -11.30
C LYS A 138 15.77 -10.36 -9.88
N VAL A 139 16.90 -9.68 -9.77
CA VAL A 139 17.38 -9.11 -8.50
C VAL A 139 17.71 -7.64 -8.71
N ARG A 140 17.09 -6.76 -7.90
CA ARG A 140 17.49 -5.36 -7.81
C ARG A 140 18.59 -5.24 -6.76
N VAL A 141 19.73 -4.67 -7.15
CA VAL A 141 20.87 -4.48 -6.25
C VAL A 141 21.17 -3.00 -6.12
N ARG A 142 21.19 -2.51 -4.88
CA ARG A 142 21.72 -1.20 -4.53
C ARG A 142 23.10 -1.38 -3.91
N PHE A 143 24.10 -0.80 -4.55
CA PHE A 143 25.47 -0.67 -4.08
C PHE A 143 25.56 0.58 -3.22
N ILE A 144 26.13 0.48 -2.02
CA ILE A 144 26.35 1.61 -1.12
C ILE A 144 27.80 1.56 -0.65
N GLY A 145 28.54 2.65 -0.91
CA GLY A 145 29.84 2.87 -0.30
C GLY A 145 29.72 3.86 0.84
N GLU A 146 30.32 3.53 1.97
CA GLU A 146 30.24 4.33 3.20
C GLU A 146 31.63 4.53 3.82
N ILE A 147 31.94 5.75 4.27
CA ILE A 147 33.07 6.05 5.15
C ILE A 147 32.53 6.80 6.38
N ALA A 148 31.75 6.11 7.21
CA ALA A 148 31.05 6.74 8.34
C ALA A 148 31.55 6.28 9.72
N ASN A 149 32.37 5.22 9.79
CA ASN A 149 32.73 4.59 11.07
C ASN A 149 33.62 5.52 11.91
N THR A 150 33.21 5.82 13.15
CA THR A 150 33.95 6.72 14.05
C THR A 150 35.37 6.26 14.38
N GLU A 151 35.68 4.96 14.26
CA GLU A 151 36.99 4.39 14.58
C GLU A 151 37.90 4.21 13.37
N ALA A 152 37.43 4.57 12.17
CA ALA A 152 38.19 4.39 10.93
C ALA A 152 37.98 5.53 9.93
N LEU A 153 37.66 6.71 10.44
CA LEU A 153 37.27 7.86 9.63
C LEU A 153 38.50 8.47 8.93
N GLN A 154 38.54 8.41 7.60
CA GLN A 154 39.52 9.09 6.74
C GLN A 154 39.05 9.08 5.28
N ASP A 155 39.47 10.07 4.50
CA ASP A 155 39.25 10.11 3.06
C ASP A 155 39.91 8.89 2.37
N GLN A 156 39.32 8.42 1.27
CA GLN A 156 39.91 7.37 0.42
C GLN A 156 39.87 7.80 -1.04
N THR A 157 41.00 7.71 -1.73
CA THR A 157 41.08 7.92 -3.19
C THR A 157 41.19 6.58 -3.90
N TYR A 158 40.30 6.33 -4.87
CA TYR A 158 40.29 5.07 -5.62
C TYR A 158 39.56 5.16 -6.95
N ALA A 159 39.92 4.27 -7.88
CA ALA A 159 39.11 3.88 -9.02
C ALA A 159 38.03 2.89 -8.56
N LEU A 160 36.82 3.00 -9.08
CA LEU A 160 35.69 2.13 -8.73
C LEU A 160 35.23 1.34 -9.96
N ALA A 161 35.01 0.04 -9.79
CA ALA A 161 34.24 -0.79 -10.70
C ALA A 161 33.14 -1.53 -9.91
N LEU A 162 31.90 -1.43 -10.37
CA LEU A 162 30.78 -2.19 -9.82
C LEU A 162 30.42 -3.31 -10.79
N LYS A 163 30.32 -4.53 -10.27
CA LYS A 163 30.00 -5.72 -11.04
C LYS A 163 28.75 -6.40 -10.53
N THR A 164 27.93 -6.90 -11.44
CA THR A 164 26.82 -7.81 -11.17
C THR A 164 27.09 -9.17 -11.80
N ASP A 165 26.24 -10.15 -11.52
CA ASP A 165 26.27 -11.50 -12.08
C ASP A 165 27.39 -12.39 -11.55
N LEU A 166 27.05 -13.64 -11.20
CA LEU A 166 28.01 -14.61 -10.68
C LEU A 166 28.79 -15.32 -11.81
N THR A 167 28.08 -15.88 -12.79
CA THR A 167 28.66 -16.77 -13.80
C THR A 167 29.54 -16.03 -14.80
N THR A 168 29.08 -14.87 -15.26
CA THR A 168 29.81 -13.97 -16.15
C THR A 168 29.70 -12.55 -15.60
N PRO A 169 30.60 -12.15 -14.67
CA PRO A 169 30.51 -10.85 -14.03
C PRO A 169 30.50 -9.69 -15.03
N THR A 170 29.45 -8.88 -14.99
CA THR A 170 29.24 -7.73 -15.86
C THR A 170 29.59 -6.45 -15.13
N ILE A 171 30.49 -5.63 -15.70
CA ILE A 171 30.76 -4.29 -15.17
C ILE A 171 29.57 -3.39 -15.51
N VAL A 172 28.83 -2.94 -14.50
CA VAL A 172 27.64 -2.09 -14.65
C VAL A 172 27.94 -0.61 -14.42
N TYR A 173 29.08 -0.30 -13.79
CA TYR A 173 29.54 1.07 -13.58
C TYR A 173 31.04 1.13 -13.34
N THR A 174 31.68 2.19 -13.84
CA THR A 174 33.07 2.52 -13.52
C THR A 174 33.22 4.00 -13.21
N LYS A 175 34.17 4.31 -12.33
CA LYS A 175 34.67 5.67 -12.08
C LYS A 175 36.20 5.64 -12.01
N PRO A 176 36.94 6.29 -12.93
CA PRO A 176 38.38 6.08 -13.07
C PRO A 176 39.23 6.42 -11.83
N SER A 177 38.95 7.53 -11.14
CA SER A 177 39.54 7.87 -9.84
C SER A 177 38.78 9.04 -9.24
N PHE A 178 38.49 8.98 -7.94
CA PHE A 178 37.90 10.08 -7.18
C PHE A 178 38.22 9.92 -5.70
N THR A 179 38.07 11.00 -4.94
CA THR A 179 38.17 10.96 -3.47
C THR A 179 36.77 10.78 -2.87
N HIS A 180 36.56 9.65 -2.18
CA HIS A 180 35.46 9.46 -1.25
C HIS A 180 35.83 10.20 0.04
N THR A 181 35.20 11.35 0.25
CA THR A 181 35.39 12.21 1.42
C THR A 181 34.83 11.56 2.67
N ALA A 182 35.53 11.60 3.80
CA ALA A 182 35.27 10.90 5.05
C ALA A 182 33.78 10.63 5.37
N ASN A 183 33.16 11.22 6.37
CA ASN A 183 31.72 11.18 6.75
C ASN A 183 30.62 11.34 5.66
N SER A 184 30.76 10.73 4.48
CA SER A 184 29.82 10.74 3.37
C SER A 184 29.57 9.32 2.85
N ARG A 185 28.52 9.20 2.04
CA ARG A 185 28.10 7.94 1.44
C ARG A 185 27.82 8.17 -0.04
N TRP A 186 27.68 7.09 -0.78
CA TRP A 186 27.17 7.14 -2.13
C TRP A 186 26.42 5.87 -2.48
N THR A 187 25.57 5.95 -3.50
CA THR A 187 24.80 4.79 -3.96
C THR A 187 24.67 4.71 -5.47
N LYS A 188 24.55 3.49 -6.00
CA LYS A 188 24.11 3.18 -7.37
C LYS A 188 23.19 1.95 -7.34
N GLU A 189 22.20 1.92 -8.23
CA GLU A 189 21.24 0.81 -8.32
C GLU A 189 21.28 0.16 -9.71
N PHE A 190 21.28 -1.18 -9.75
CA PHE A 190 21.29 -1.98 -10.98
C PHE A 190 20.41 -3.23 -10.84
N TRP A 191 20.19 -3.92 -11.96
CA TRP A 191 19.37 -5.13 -12.02
C TRP A 191 20.13 -6.30 -12.62
N ILE A 192 20.16 -7.42 -11.89
CA ILE A 192 20.54 -8.73 -12.41
C ILE A 192 19.33 -9.34 -13.12
N GLY A 193 19.54 -9.85 -14.34
CA GLY A 193 18.45 -10.28 -15.23
C GLY A 193 17.76 -9.12 -15.97
N GLY A 194 18.37 -7.92 -15.97
CA GLY A 194 17.86 -6.71 -16.64
C GLY A 194 16.72 -6.01 -15.88
N ALA A 195 16.58 -4.70 -16.07
CA ALA A 195 15.52 -3.93 -15.44
C ALA A 195 14.12 -4.35 -15.93
N PRO A 196 13.07 -4.27 -15.10
CA PRO A 196 11.70 -4.38 -15.56
C PRO A 196 11.31 -3.16 -16.41
N SER A 197 10.22 -3.28 -17.17
CA SER A 197 9.65 -2.15 -17.92
C SER A 197 9.27 -1.00 -16.97
N ALA A 198 9.55 0.23 -17.39
CA ALA A 198 9.23 1.41 -16.59
C ALA A 198 7.71 1.64 -16.49
N ILE A 199 7.25 2.07 -15.32
CA ILE A 199 5.86 2.48 -15.07
C ILE A 199 5.84 3.84 -14.38
N ALA A 200 4.84 4.66 -14.71
CA ALA A 200 4.52 5.87 -13.96
C ALA A 200 3.48 5.53 -12.90
N ILE A 201 3.67 6.04 -11.66
CA ILE A 201 2.77 5.77 -10.55
C ILE A 201 2.16 7.10 -10.11
N ASN A 202 0.85 7.22 -10.24
CA ASN A 202 0.09 8.25 -9.55
C ASN A 202 -0.21 7.73 -8.13
N HIS A 203 0.45 8.33 -7.13
CA HIS A 203 0.30 7.94 -5.73
C HIS A 203 -1.00 8.45 -5.07
N ASN A 204 -1.89 9.09 -5.83
CA ASN A 204 -3.13 9.70 -5.37
C ASN A 204 -2.86 10.77 -4.29
N LEU A 205 -2.49 11.97 -4.72
CA LEU A 205 -2.13 13.06 -3.81
C LEU A 205 -3.25 13.38 -2.80
N SER A 206 -4.52 13.30 -3.20
CA SER A 206 -5.65 13.49 -2.29
C SER A 206 -5.69 12.44 -1.17
N TYR A 207 -5.40 11.17 -1.49
CA TYR A 207 -5.24 10.13 -0.48
C TYR A 207 -4.02 10.40 0.42
N LEU A 208 -2.86 10.72 -0.17
CA LEU A 208 -1.64 11.04 0.60
C LEU A 208 -1.86 12.20 1.56
N ALA A 209 -2.55 13.24 1.12
CA ALA A 209 -2.95 14.37 1.95
C ALA A 209 -3.79 13.88 3.14
N ALA A 210 -4.79 13.01 2.93
CA ALA A 210 -5.63 12.48 4.01
C ALA A 210 -4.87 11.63 5.05
N THR A 211 -3.71 11.05 4.72
CA THR A 211 -2.95 10.19 5.65
C THR A 211 -2.27 10.92 6.83
N THR A 212 -2.20 12.25 6.77
CA THR A 212 -1.37 13.11 7.63
C THR A 212 0.14 12.92 7.56
N LEU A 213 0.63 11.84 6.92
CA LEU A 213 2.06 11.60 6.74
C LEU A 213 2.71 12.60 5.79
N LEU A 214 1.95 13.23 4.89
CA LEU A 214 2.42 14.31 4.04
C LEU A 214 1.56 15.58 4.25
N PRO A 215 2.09 16.78 3.93
CA PRO A 215 1.33 18.02 4.01
C PRO A 215 0.04 17.94 3.20
N ASN A 216 -1.02 18.59 3.69
CA ASN A 216 -2.31 18.68 3.01
C ASN A 216 -2.23 19.67 1.84
N TYR A 217 -1.65 19.21 0.73
CA TYR A 217 -1.46 19.98 -0.48
C TYR A 217 -2.80 20.31 -1.16
N ASP A 218 -2.93 21.53 -1.70
CA ASP A 218 -4.07 21.97 -2.50
C ASP A 218 -4.10 21.19 -3.82
N THR A 219 -4.98 20.19 -3.90
CA THR A 219 -5.10 19.32 -5.07
C THR A 219 -5.81 20.01 -6.26
N SER A 220 -6.25 21.26 -6.12
CA SER A 220 -6.74 22.05 -7.25
C SER A 220 -5.62 22.63 -8.13
N LYS A 221 -4.37 22.67 -7.62
CA LYS A 221 -3.22 23.15 -8.41
C LYS A 221 -2.86 22.16 -9.51
N VAL A 222 -2.60 22.67 -10.70
CA VAL A 222 -2.22 21.87 -11.87
C VAL A 222 -0.85 22.30 -12.35
N VAL A 223 0.12 21.38 -12.27
CA VAL A 223 1.49 21.63 -12.76
C VAL A 223 1.49 21.53 -14.29
N PRO A 224 1.78 22.61 -15.02
CA PRO A 224 1.74 22.59 -16.48
C PRO A 224 2.94 21.83 -17.07
N GLU A 225 2.75 21.24 -18.25
CA GLU A 225 3.82 20.51 -18.96
C GLU A 225 5.06 21.39 -19.23
N SER A 226 4.88 22.71 -19.41
CA SER A 226 5.99 23.66 -19.54
C SER A 226 6.92 23.65 -18.32
N ALA A 227 6.35 23.57 -17.11
CA ALA A 227 7.13 23.49 -15.87
C ALA A 227 7.85 22.15 -15.73
N LEU A 228 7.19 21.04 -16.11
CA LEU A 228 7.79 19.69 -16.08
C LEU A 228 8.94 19.55 -17.08
N SER A 229 8.73 20.01 -18.30
CA SER A 229 9.74 20.01 -19.36
C SER A 229 10.96 20.84 -18.98
N SER A 230 10.75 22.06 -18.47
CA SER A 230 11.83 22.94 -18.00
C SER A 230 12.65 22.31 -16.85
N ALA A 231 11.96 21.76 -15.84
CA ALA A 231 12.61 21.07 -14.73
C ALA A 231 13.42 19.84 -15.19
N TYR A 232 12.86 19.06 -16.12
CA TYR A 232 13.54 17.88 -16.67
C TYR A 232 14.77 18.25 -17.51
N SER A 233 14.67 19.28 -18.37
CA SER A 233 15.82 19.78 -19.14
C SER A 233 16.94 20.25 -18.21
N SER A 234 16.62 20.93 -17.11
CA SER A 234 17.61 21.30 -16.08
C SER A 234 18.29 20.06 -15.48
N TRP A 235 17.53 19.01 -15.15
CA TRP A 235 18.06 17.78 -14.58
C TRP A 235 18.95 16.98 -15.56
N VAL A 236 18.54 16.86 -16.82
CA VAL A 236 19.30 16.14 -17.85
C VAL A 236 20.67 16.80 -18.07
N ASN A 237 20.73 18.12 -18.02
CA ASN A 237 21.97 18.88 -18.24
C ASN A 237 22.86 18.99 -16.97
N ALA A 238 22.36 18.63 -15.79
CA ALA A 238 23.16 18.65 -14.57
C ALA A 238 24.21 17.52 -14.55
N ALA A 239 25.41 17.83 -14.08
CA ALA A 239 26.41 16.83 -13.69
C ALA A 239 25.87 16.06 -12.48
N LYS A 240 25.84 14.73 -12.57
CA LYS A 240 25.08 13.85 -11.66
C LYS A 240 25.71 12.48 -11.50
N ASP A 241 27.01 12.37 -11.75
CA ASP A 241 27.75 11.18 -11.35
C ASP A 241 28.09 11.22 -9.84
N LEU A 242 28.71 10.18 -9.30
CA LEU A 242 29.06 10.13 -7.87
C LEU A 242 29.88 11.38 -7.47
N TYR A 243 29.45 12.05 -6.40
CA TYR A 243 30.02 13.30 -5.86
C TYR A 243 29.83 14.59 -6.69
N ASP A 244 29.15 14.50 -7.83
CA ASP A 244 28.65 15.70 -8.50
C ASP A 244 27.50 16.32 -7.70
N ALA A 245 27.26 17.61 -7.93
CA ALA A 245 26.24 18.34 -7.18
C ALA A 245 24.80 17.98 -7.57
N GLY A 246 24.56 17.48 -8.79
CA GLY A 246 23.21 17.43 -9.33
C GLY A 246 22.63 18.85 -9.37
N GLN A 247 21.51 19.05 -8.67
CA GLN A 247 20.88 20.36 -8.50
C GLN A 247 21.02 20.92 -7.08
N TRP A 248 21.89 20.34 -6.26
CA TRP A 248 22.16 20.79 -4.91
C TRP A 248 23.14 21.96 -4.86
N GLN A 249 22.99 22.79 -3.83
CA GLN A 249 24.00 23.78 -3.46
C GLN A 249 25.06 23.13 -2.58
N LYS A 250 26.28 22.92 -3.11
CA LYS A 250 27.38 22.33 -2.32
C LYS A 250 27.66 23.11 -1.04
N TYR A 251 27.61 24.44 -1.12
CA TYR A 251 27.61 25.31 0.06
C TYR A 251 26.18 25.45 0.58
N MET A 252 25.75 24.53 1.45
CA MET A 252 24.40 24.52 2.01
C MET A 252 24.00 25.85 2.69
N PRO A 253 24.90 26.60 3.36
CA PRO A 253 24.56 27.90 3.95
C PRO A 253 24.23 29.03 2.95
N THR A 254 24.26 28.79 1.63
CA THR A 254 23.93 29.81 0.60
C THR A 254 22.55 30.41 0.84
N THR A 255 22.46 31.68 1.23
CA THR A 255 21.17 32.32 1.51
C THR A 255 20.35 32.58 0.24
N GLY A 256 19.03 32.68 0.37
CA GLY A 256 18.12 33.10 -0.70
C GLY A 256 17.06 32.04 -1.02
N GLY A 257 16.16 32.38 -1.95
CA GLY A 257 15.12 31.46 -2.40
C GLY A 257 15.71 30.37 -3.31
N ARG A 258 15.51 29.11 -2.93
CA ARG A 258 16.08 27.98 -3.67
C ARG A 258 15.06 26.84 -3.85
N PRO A 259 15.12 26.11 -4.97
CA PRO A 259 14.19 25.03 -5.24
C PRO A 259 14.37 23.81 -4.33
N ASP A 260 15.54 23.66 -3.70
CA ASP A 260 15.91 22.52 -2.88
C ASP A 260 15.39 22.57 -1.43
N ILE A 261 15.01 23.75 -0.93
CA ILE A 261 14.51 23.97 0.44
C ILE A 261 13.01 24.29 0.46
N GLY A 262 12.40 24.24 1.65
CA GLY A 262 10.94 24.28 1.85
C GLY A 262 10.42 23.00 2.49
N PRO A 263 9.11 22.80 2.61
CA PRO A 263 8.49 21.56 3.09
C PRO A 263 9.13 20.30 2.48
N TYR A 264 9.36 20.37 1.16
CA TYR A 264 10.10 19.45 0.32
C TYR A 264 10.76 20.21 -0.84
N PRO A 265 11.81 19.65 -1.48
CA PRO A 265 12.34 20.15 -2.73
C PRO A 265 11.27 20.23 -3.83
N ALA A 266 11.38 21.22 -4.71
CA ALA A 266 10.39 21.48 -5.76
C ALA A 266 10.18 20.28 -6.70
N TRP A 267 11.24 19.53 -7.00
CA TRP A 267 11.15 18.32 -7.83
C TRP A 267 10.40 17.17 -7.13
N THR A 268 10.50 17.06 -5.81
CA THR A 268 9.73 16.09 -5.02
C THR A 268 8.26 16.46 -5.05
N VAL A 269 7.93 17.75 -4.86
CA VAL A 269 6.53 18.22 -4.91
C VAL A 269 5.93 18.02 -6.31
N ARG A 270 6.65 18.34 -7.39
CA ARG A 270 6.17 18.08 -8.75
C ARG A 270 5.92 16.61 -9.01
N TRP A 271 6.79 15.73 -8.50
CA TRP A 271 6.56 14.28 -8.56
C TRP A 271 5.29 13.87 -7.81
N LEU A 272 5.04 14.39 -6.60
CA LEU A 272 3.82 14.11 -5.83
C LEU A 272 2.54 14.54 -6.57
N TYR A 273 2.55 15.69 -7.23
CA TYR A 273 1.40 16.22 -7.97
C TYR A 273 1.11 15.48 -9.28
N THR A 274 2.15 14.96 -9.96
CA THR A 274 2.01 14.50 -11.36
C THR A 274 2.19 13.00 -11.54
N GLY A 275 2.92 12.32 -10.64
CA GLY A 275 3.37 10.94 -10.85
C GLY A 275 4.33 10.78 -12.05
N ASP A 276 4.83 11.89 -12.62
CA ASP A 276 5.64 11.88 -13.83
C ASP A 276 7.01 11.19 -13.60
N ALA A 277 7.36 10.27 -14.48
CA ALA A 277 8.59 9.49 -14.38
C ALA A 277 9.87 10.34 -14.48
N ARG A 278 9.84 11.47 -15.20
CA ARG A 278 10.93 12.46 -15.27
C ARG A 278 11.16 13.10 -13.91
N MET A 279 10.09 13.54 -13.26
CA MET A 279 10.14 14.17 -11.93
C MET A 279 10.55 13.14 -10.86
N ARG A 280 10.09 11.90 -10.99
CA ARG A 280 10.59 10.78 -10.17
C ARG A 280 12.10 10.59 -10.36
N GLY A 281 12.59 10.53 -11.60
CA GLY A 281 14.01 10.40 -11.89
C GLY A 281 14.86 11.54 -11.30
N GLN A 282 14.36 12.77 -11.38
CA GLN A 282 14.98 13.95 -10.77
C GLN A 282 14.97 13.88 -9.23
N ALA A 283 13.85 13.49 -8.62
CA ALA A 283 13.73 13.42 -7.17
C ALA A 283 14.61 12.33 -6.54
N PHE A 284 14.69 11.16 -7.16
CA PHE A 284 15.50 10.05 -6.69
C PHE A 284 16.98 10.28 -6.98
N GLY A 285 17.30 10.82 -8.17
CA GLY A 285 18.69 11.14 -8.53
C GLY A 285 19.30 12.20 -7.61
N ASN A 286 18.56 13.28 -7.30
CA ASN A 286 19.02 14.25 -6.32
C ASN A 286 19.11 13.64 -4.91
N ALA A 287 18.12 12.84 -4.47
CA ALA A 287 18.19 12.17 -3.17
C ALA A 287 19.45 11.29 -3.04
N ASP A 288 19.77 10.48 -4.05
CA ASP A 288 20.95 9.62 -4.04
C ASP A 288 22.27 10.42 -4.01
N LEU A 289 22.31 11.61 -4.64
CA LEU A 289 23.46 12.50 -4.60
C LEU A 289 23.62 13.26 -3.28
N ALA A 290 22.54 13.42 -2.50
CA ALA A 290 22.58 14.13 -1.22
C ALA A 290 23.43 13.40 -0.16
N ALA A 291 23.70 12.11 -0.35
CA ALA A 291 24.61 11.36 0.51
C ALA A 291 26.08 11.85 0.46
N ALA A 292 26.44 12.68 -0.53
CA ALA A 292 27.76 13.28 -0.64
C ALA A 292 28.05 14.33 0.45
N TRP A 293 27.03 14.87 1.12
CA TRP A 293 27.27 15.78 2.24
C TRP A 293 27.93 15.05 3.41
N PRO A 294 28.93 15.67 4.07
CA PRO A 294 29.70 15.08 5.15
C PRO A 294 28.92 15.02 6.49
N MET A 295 27.78 14.31 6.53
CA MET A 295 26.84 14.22 7.66
C MET A 295 26.73 12.82 8.28
N HIS A 296 27.47 11.85 7.76
CA HIS A 296 27.27 10.43 8.06
C HIS A 296 28.29 9.96 9.09
N PHE A 297 27.81 9.68 10.30
CA PHE A 297 28.61 9.14 11.39
C PHE A 297 27.93 7.91 11.97
N ARG A 298 28.62 6.79 11.91
CA ARG A 298 28.18 5.49 12.44
C ARG A 298 29.12 5.08 13.56
N GLU A 299 28.55 4.79 14.72
CA GLU A 299 29.32 4.47 15.91
C GLU A 299 30.08 3.15 15.73
N GLY A 300 31.39 3.19 16.04
CA GLY A 300 32.30 2.05 15.97
C GLY A 300 32.80 1.57 17.33
N LYS A 301 32.64 2.35 18.41
CA LYS A 301 33.08 1.99 19.77
C LYS A 301 32.04 1.13 20.46
N THR A 302 32.45 -0.04 20.96
CA THR A 302 31.58 -0.95 21.73
C THR A 302 31.14 -0.39 23.09
N SER A 303 31.87 0.60 23.62
CA SER A 303 31.53 1.28 24.88
C SER A 303 30.46 2.37 24.74
N LYS A 304 29.99 2.64 23.52
CA LYS A 304 28.97 3.65 23.23
C LYS A 304 27.61 3.00 23.00
N PHE A 305 26.57 3.78 23.29
CA PHE A 305 25.17 3.35 23.27
C PHE A 305 24.32 4.32 22.46
N LEU A 306 23.21 3.84 21.89
CA LEU A 306 22.27 4.73 21.20
C LEU A 306 21.45 5.54 22.19
N ASP A 307 20.99 4.92 23.28
CA ASP A 307 20.06 5.48 24.25
C ASP A 307 20.74 5.98 25.54
N ARG A 308 20.05 6.84 26.30
CA ARG A 308 20.56 7.39 27.58
C ARG A 308 20.68 6.32 28.67
N ALA A 309 19.80 5.32 28.66
CA ALA A 309 19.79 4.25 29.63
C ALA A 309 20.90 3.21 29.38
N GLN A 310 21.64 3.34 28.27
CA GLN A 310 22.74 2.45 27.89
C GLN A 310 22.27 0.99 27.72
N THR A 311 21.09 0.80 27.14
CA THR A 311 20.51 -0.53 26.90
C THR A 311 20.65 -1.01 25.46
N VAL A 312 20.84 -0.08 24.52
CA VAL A 312 21.00 -0.36 23.09
C VAL A 312 22.45 -0.11 22.70
N PRO A 313 23.23 -1.14 22.35
CA PRO A 313 24.59 -0.98 21.85
C PRO A 313 24.64 0.00 20.68
N GLY A 314 25.57 0.95 20.74
CA GLY A 314 25.70 2.00 19.73
C GLY A 314 26.38 1.49 18.46
N ILE A 315 27.19 0.43 18.54
CA ILE A 315 27.96 -0.06 17.39
C ILE A 315 27.04 -0.34 16.18
N GLY A 316 27.38 0.24 15.03
CA GLY A 316 26.57 0.12 13.80
C GLY A 316 25.41 1.10 13.68
N LYS A 317 25.08 1.83 14.73
CA LYS A 317 23.99 2.81 14.77
C LYS A 317 24.51 4.21 14.41
N VAL A 318 23.58 5.12 14.13
CA VAL A 318 23.91 6.54 13.97
C VAL A 318 24.58 7.10 15.23
N LEU A 319 25.40 8.13 15.08
CA LEU A 319 26.04 8.82 16.20
C LEU A 319 24.99 9.26 17.24
N SER A 320 25.24 8.94 18.51
CA SER A 320 24.35 9.32 19.61
C SER A 320 25.00 10.35 20.51
N ILE A 321 24.33 11.50 20.69
CA ILE A 321 24.73 12.48 21.71
C ILE A 321 24.42 11.98 23.13
N SER A 322 23.53 11.00 23.28
CA SER A 322 23.17 10.45 24.59
C SER A 322 24.32 9.68 25.25
N SER A 323 25.17 9.02 24.45
CA SER A 323 26.40 8.38 24.92
C SER A 323 27.67 9.18 24.62
N ARG A 324 27.52 10.31 23.93
CA ARG A 324 28.58 11.27 23.63
C ARG A 324 28.21 12.71 24.04
N PRO A 325 27.95 12.96 25.33
CA PRO A 325 27.51 14.27 25.81
C PRO A 325 28.45 15.40 25.44
N THR A 326 29.76 15.15 25.43
CA THR A 326 30.76 16.16 25.11
C THR A 326 31.18 16.12 23.64
N PHE A 327 30.47 15.41 22.76
CA PHE A 327 30.87 15.36 21.35
C PHE A 327 30.82 16.75 20.75
N CYS A 328 31.78 17.07 19.90
CA CYS A 328 31.70 18.26 19.07
C CYS A 328 32.55 18.07 17.81
N PHE A 329 32.22 18.79 16.76
CA PHE A 329 32.89 18.61 15.47
C PHE A 329 34.26 19.30 15.47
N LEU A 330 35.33 18.56 15.15
CA LEU A 330 36.72 19.02 15.24
C LEU A 330 37.09 20.25 14.40
N HIS A 331 36.25 20.65 13.42
CA HIS A 331 36.48 21.88 12.67
C HIS A 331 36.12 23.14 13.47
N TRP A 332 35.55 22.99 14.67
CA TRP A 332 35.26 24.10 15.57
C TRP A 332 36.45 24.40 16.50
N PRO A 333 36.85 25.69 16.62
CA PRO A 333 38.02 26.08 17.42
C PRO A 333 37.96 25.65 18.89
N THR A 334 36.76 25.46 19.45
CA THR A 334 36.51 25.09 20.86
C THR A 334 36.66 23.59 21.13
N CYS A 335 36.82 22.77 20.09
CA CYS A 335 36.63 21.32 20.16
C CYS A 335 37.88 20.44 20.37
N GLY A 336 39.08 21.03 20.36
CA GLY A 336 40.33 20.27 20.28
C GLY A 336 40.59 19.26 21.41
N ASN A 337 39.87 19.34 22.53
CA ASN A 337 40.09 18.52 23.74
C ASN A 337 38.83 17.76 24.22
N ALA A 338 37.80 17.60 23.37
CA ALA A 338 36.57 16.94 23.76
C ALA A 338 36.78 15.44 24.05
N ALA A 339 36.34 14.94 25.22
CA ALA A 339 36.50 13.53 25.59
C ALA A 339 35.79 12.56 24.60
N ASP A 340 34.69 13.02 24.03
CA ASP A 340 33.88 12.29 23.06
C ASP A 340 34.21 12.59 21.60
N ALA A 341 35.29 13.33 21.33
CA ALA A 341 35.73 13.62 19.95
C ALA A 341 35.88 12.33 19.13
N ILE A 342 35.56 12.43 17.84
CA ILE A 342 35.91 11.42 16.85
C ILE A 342 37.29 11.80 16.33
N VAL A 343 38.27 10.91 16.51
CA VAL A 343 39.64 11.13 16.06
C VAL A 343 39.80 10.45 14.70
N PRO A 344 39.98 11.20 13.61
CA PRO A 344 40.23 10.61 12.31
C PRO A 344 41.54 9.83 12.30
N VAL A 345 41.57 8.72 11.57
CA VAL A 345 42.76 7.87 11.40
C VAL A 345 43.65 8.34 10.23
N GLY A 346 43.18 9.35 9.49
CA GLY A 346 43.84 9.96 8.35
C GLY A 346 43.20 11.30 7.98
N PRO A 347 43.57 11.90 6.82
CA PRO A 347 43.01 13.17 6.39
C PRO A 347 41.50 13.08 6.20
N THR A 348 40.78 14.14 6.58
CA THR A 348 39.35 14.29 6.32
C THR A 348 39.10 15.61 5.61
N THR A 349 38.47 15.56 4.45
CA THR A 349 38.06 16.75 3.70
C THR A 349 36.56 16.77 3.47
N ALA A 350 36.03 17.95 3.18
CA ALA A 350 34.61 18.13 2.91
C ALA A 350 34.27 18.02 1.41
N GLY A 351 35.26 17.85 0.51
CA GLY A 351 35.04 17.74 -0.95
C GLY A 351 34.32 18.93 -1.59
N GLY A 352 34.40 20.10 -0.97
CA GLY A 352 33.65 21.30 -1.37
C GLY A 352 32.20 21.35 -0.89
N TRP A 353 31.73 20.33 -0.18
CA TRP A 353 30.41 20.29 0.44
C TRP A 353 30.46 20.87 1.85
N ILE A 354 29.68 21.91 2.11
CA ILE A 354 29.52 22.49 3.44
C ILE A 354 28.08 22.26 3.88
N VAL A 355 27.95 21.71 5.08
CA VAL A 355 26.67 21.35 5.71
C VAL A 355 26.17 22.51 6.56
N ASP A 356 24.86 22.63 6.68
CA ASP A 356 24.21 23.68 7.48
C ASP A 356 22.89 23.19 8.05
N ARG A 357 22.59 23.57 9.30
CA ARG A 357 21.31 23.27 9.92
C ARG A 357 20.19 24.17 9.40
N ALA A 358 20.52 25.43 9.10
CA ALA A 358 19.54 26.46 8.75
C ALA A 358 19.08 26.49 7.28
N HIS A 359 19.58 25.57 6.46
CA HIS A 359 19.19 25.39 5.06
C HIS A 359 19.10 23.92 4.67
N GLN A 360 18.84 23.03 5.64
CA GLN A 360 18.82 21.59 5.40
C GLN A 360 17.53 21.16 4.66
N PRO A 361 17.65 20.60 3.45
CA PRO A 361 16.48 20.08 2.71
C PRO A 361 15.92 18.80 3.35
N ASP A 362 14.74 18.37 2.90
CA ASP A 362 14.29 16.98 3.10
C ASP A 362 14.26 16.27 1.75
N ALA A 363 15.33 15.54 1.48
CA ALA A 363 15.51 14.81 0.24
C ALA A 363 14.95 13.38 0.28
N PHE A 364 14.48 12.88 1.42
CA PHE A 364 14.40 11.45 1.66
C PHE A 364 13.05 10.96 2.13
N SER A 365 12.31 11.76 2.91
CA SER A 365 11.18 11.21 3.66
C SER A 365 9.99 10.84 2.76
N ALA A 366 9.71 11.62 1.72
CA ALA A 366 8.70 11.28 0.73
C ALA A 366 9.11 10.05 -0.10
N GLN A 367 10.38 9.95 -0.47
CA GLN A 367 10.93 8.82 -1.21
C GLN A 367 10.84 7.53 -0.38
N TYR A 368 11.16 7.59 0.92
CA TYR A 368 10.98 6.48 1.84
C TYR A 368 9.51 6.07 1.97
N LEU A 369 8.61 6.99 2.29
CA LEU A 369 7.20 6.67 2.48
C LEU A 369 6.57 5.99 1.27
N LEU A 370 6.90 6.46 0.06
CA LEU A 370 6.29 5.99 -1.19
C LEU A 370 6.95 4.75 -1.80
N THR A 371 8.13 4.34 -1.31
CA THR A 371 8.86 3.17 -1.87
C THR A 371 9.23 2.11 -0.83
N GLY A 372 9.31 2.49 0.45
CA GLY A 372 9.84 1.64 1.49
C GLY A 372 11.34 1.37 1.40
N ASP A 373 12.10 2.10 0.59
CA ASP A 373 13.54 1.84 0.41
C ASP A 373 14.33 2.19 1.68
N TYR A 374 14.99 1.20 2.28
CA TYR A 374 15.76 1.35 3.51
C TYR A 374 16.88 2.39 3.38
N TRP A 375 17.42 2.59 2.17
CA TRP A 375 18.44 3.62 1.93
C TRP A 375 17.94 5.00 2.36
N TYR A 376 16.73 5.40 1.94
CA TYR A 376 16.18 6.72 2.28
C TYR A 376 15.83 6.84 3.76
N LEU A 377 15.37 5.76 4.40
CA LEU A 377 15.17 5.74 5.86
C LEU A 377 16.47 6.01 6.62
N GLU A 378 17.53 5.33 6.22
CA GLU A 378 18.81 5.43 6.90
C GLU A 378 19.45 6.82 6.69
N GLU A 379 19.32 7.40 5.50
CA GLU A 379 19.74 8.79 5.24
C GLU A 379 19.00 9.79 6.15
N MET A 380 17.69 9.62 6.37
CA MET A 380 16.94 10.44 7.34
C MET A 380 17.51 10.35 8.75
N TRP A 381 17.91 9.15 9.20
CA TRP A 381 18.51 8.95 10.51
C TRP A 381 19.86 9.64 10.62
N PHE A 382 20.73 9.51 9.61
CA PHE A 382 22.03 10.19 9.62
C PHE A 382 21.88 11.70 9.70
N TRP A 383 21.01 12.29 8.88
CA TRP A 383 20.78 13.72 8.84
C TRP A 383 20.18 14.25 10.14
N SER A 384 19.28 13.49 10.76
CA SER A 384 18.67 13.83 12.06
C SER A 384 19.63 13.65 13.23
N SER A 385 20.50 12.65 13.18
CA SER A 385 21.58 12.43 14.14
C SER A 385 22.62 13.56 14.06
N TRP A 386 23.02 13.96 12.86
CA TRP A 386 23.91 15.11 12.67
C TRP A 386 23.32 16.40 13.24
N ASN A 387 22.02 16.66 13.00
CA ASN A 387 21.34 17.80 13.59
C ASN A 387 21.35 17.77 15.12
N ALA A 388 21.23 16.58 15.72
CA ALA A 388 21.32 16.42 17.16
C ALA A 388 22.71 16.75 17.70
N ALA A 389 23.73 16.34 16.95
CA ALA A 389 25.12 16.60 17.28
C ALA A 389 25.59 18.00 16.91
N TYR A 390 24.76 18.84 16.27
CA TYR A 390 25.17 20.16 15.79
C TYR A 390 25.73 21.01 16.93
N ASN A 391 24.94 21.44 17.90
CA ASN A 391 25.40 22.33 18.97
C ASN A 391 26.58 21.75 19.79
N ASP A 392 27.53 22.54 20.29
CA ASP A 392 28.73 22.06 21.02
C ASP A 392 28.36 21.38 22.36
N GLY A 393 29.07 20.30 22.70
CA GLY A 393 28.93 19.57 23.97
C GLY A 393 30.00 19.88 25.02
N VAL A 394 31.04 20.67 24.72
CA VAL A 394 32.23 20.90 25.58
C VAL A 394 32.20 22.21 26.37
N GLY A 395 31.41 23.21 25.95
CA GLY A 395 30.92 24.31 26.79
C GLY A 395 31.64 25.67 26.73
N SER A 396 30.83 26.74 26.64
CA SER A 396 30.91 27.98 27.43
C SER A 396 29.49 28.55 27.60
N ALA A 397 29.25 29.57 28.43
CA ALA A 397 27.92 30.02 28.86
C ALA A 397 26.94 30.46 27.74
N SER A 398 27.36 30.64 26.49
CA SER A 398 26.49 30.81 25.31
C SER A 398 25.94 29.48 24.75
N ASP A 399 26.63 28.36 25.02
CA ASP A 399 26.27 26.97 24.66
C ASP A 399 25.36 26.29 25.69
N ALA A 400 25.00 27.01 26.76
CA ALA A 400 24.10 26.54 27.81
C ALA A 400 22.67 26.23 27.32
N TRP A 401 22.40 26.38 26.03
CA TRP A 401 21.15 26.10 25.31
C TRP A 401 21.26 24.92 24.34
N GLY A 402 22.45 24.44 24.01
CA GLY A 402 22.63 23.66 22.79
C GLY A 402 22.00 22.27 22.82
N ARG A 403 22.16 21.55 23.94
CA ARG A 403 21.82 20.13 24.08
C ARG A 403 21.19 19.80 25.44
N GLY A 404 20.62 20.79 26.12
CA GLY A 404 20.06 20.63 27.46
C GLY A 404 21.11 20.61 28.59
N PRO A 405 20.71 20.19 29.80
CA PRO A 405 21.51 20.33 31.03
C PRO A 405 22.76 19.45 31.08
N THR A 406 22.79 18.30 30.43
CA THR A 406 23.89 17.33 30.56
C THR A 406 24.66 17.09 29.26
N GLY A 407 24.20 17.70 28.15
CA GLY A 407 24.74 17.46 26.81
C GLY A 407 24.19 16.19 26.14
N LYS A 408 23.40 15.39 26.87
CA LYS A 408 22.76 14.16 26.37
C LYS A 408 21.37 14.41 25.79
N GLU A 409 20.81 15.60 26.02
CA GLU A 409 19.44 15.94 25.67
C GLU A 409 19.31 16.53 24.27
N GLY A 410 18.12 16.38 23.70
CA GLY A 410 17.84 16.73 22.32
C GLY A 410 17.46 18.18 22.09
N ASN A 411 17.85 19.16 22.90
CA ASN A 411 17.40 20.54 22.64
C ASN A 411 17.82 21.04 21.23
N ILE A 412 17.04 21.97 20.69
CA ILE A 412 17.36 22.68 19.44
C ILE A 412 17.44 24.17 19.77
N TYR A 413 18.52 24.81 19.32
CA TYR A 413 18.78 26.22 19.54
C TYR A 413 19.60 26.80 18.37
N ASP A 414 18.94 27.60 17.53
CA ASP A 414 19.48 28.31 16.36
C ASP A 414 18.70 29.61 16.11
N GLN A 415 18.97 30.29 14.99
CA GLN A 415 17.99 31.14 14.32
C GLN A 415 16.71 30.35 13.99
N ILE A 416 15.57 31.06 13.90
CA ILE A 416 14.22 30.46 13.84
C ILE A 416 14.08 29.40 12.74
N ARG A 417 14.62 29.65 11.54
CA ARG A 417 14.58 28.65 10.47
C ARG A 417 15.40 27.40 10.79
N GLY A 418 16.55 27.52 11.45
CA GLY A 418 17.38 26.38 11.87
C GLY A 418 16.66 25.50 12.88
N ASP A 419 15.92 26.11 13.82
CA ASP A 419 15.03 25.38 14.71
C ASP A 419 13.96 24.61 13.91
N ALA A 420 13.30 25.28 12.96
CA ALA A 420 12.19 24.73 12.19
C ALA A 420 12.61 23.59 11.24
N TRP A 421 13.73 23.75 10.51
CA TRP A 421 14.27 22.69 9.63
C TRP A 421 14.65 21.45 10.43
N THR A 422 15.27 21.66 11.60
CA THR A 422 15.70 20.58 12.49
C THR A 422 14.51 19.84 13.06
N LEU A 423 13.50 20.57 13.56
CA LEU A 423 12.27 19.99 14.08
C LEU A 423 11.60 19.13 13.00
N ARG A 424 11.39 19.67 11.80
CA ARG A 424 10.79 18.94 10.67
C ARG A 424 11.52 17.62 10.39
N ASN A 425 12.85 17.65 10.30
CA ASN A 425 13.64 16.46 9.96
C ASN A 425 13.60 15.41 11.09
N ARG A 426 13.75 15.84 12.35
CA ARG A 426 13.70 14.93 13.51
C ARG A 426 12.32 14.31 13.73
N VAL A 427 11.25 15.09 13.58
CA VAL A 427 9.87 14.61 13.66
C VAL A 427 9.62 13.54 12.62
N ARG A 428 10.07 13.75 11.38
CA ARG A 428 9.94 12.74 10.32
C ARG A 428 10.75 11.48 10.63
N ALA A 429 11.97 11.61 11.18
CA ALA A 429 12.75 10.46 11.62
C ALA A 429 12.09 9.70 12.79
N ALA A 430 11.48 10.40 13.75
CA ALA A 430 10.76 9.80 14.88
C ALA A 430 9.46 9.11 14.45
N VAL A 431 8.72 9.69 13.49
CA VAL A 431 7.39 9.20 13.12
C VAL A 431 7.45 8.15 12.01
N TYR A 432 8.35 8.28 11.03
CA TYR A 432 8.41 7.36 9.90
C TYR A 432 9.31 6.15 10.15
N ALA A 433 10.20 6.17 11.15
CA ALA A 433 11.00 5.00 11.50
C ALA A 433 10.09 3.84 11.95
N PRO A 434 10.36 2.58 11.53
CA PRO A 434 9.50 1.43 11.84
C PRO A 434 9.37 1.11 13.34
N GLU A 435 8.29 0.44 13.70
CA GLU A 435 7.99 0.03 15.07
C GLU A 435 9.07 -0.90 15.62
N GLY A 436 9.44 -0.68 16.88
CA GLY A 436 10.47 -1.47 17.56
C GLY A 436 11.90 -1.18 17.11
N THR A 437 12.13 -0.24 16.19
CA THR A 437 13.50 0.21 15.89
C THR A 437 14.01 1.16 16.98
N PRO A 438 15.23 0.93 17.52
CA PRO A 438 15.80 1.82 18.55
C PRO A 438 15.95 3.28 18.11
N GLU A 439 16.16 3.52 16.80
CA GLU A 439 16.26 4.85 16.21
C GLU A 439 14.96 5.65 16.37
N LYS A 440 13.79 4.98 16.27
CA LYS A 440 12.48 5.61 16.50
C LYS A 440 12.40 6.20 17.90
N ASP A 441 12.68 5.37 18.92
CA ASP A 441 12.64 5.79 20.32
C ASP A 441 13.65 6.90 20.61
N TYR A 442 14.86 6.76 20.06
CA TYR A 442 15.90 7.77 20.19
C TYR A 442 15.46 9.13 19.66
N PHE A 443 14.95 9.21 18.42
CA PHE A 443 14.52 10.48 17.83
C PHE A 443 13.23 11.02 18.47
N THR A 444 12.33 10.17 18.95
CA THR A 444 11.16 10.61 19.73
C THR A 444 11.59 11.33 21.00
N VAL A 445 12.49 10.73 21.80
CA VAL A 445 12.99 11.35 23.04
C VAL A 445 13.70 12.68 22.77
N LEU A 446 14.54 12.75 21.73
CA LEU A 446 15.21 14.01 21.37
C LEU A 446 14.23 15.11 20.93
N THR A 447 13.15 14.72 20.25
CA THR A 447 12.12 15.66 19.78
C THR A 447 11.29 16.18 20.97
N ASP A 448 10.89 15.29 21.87
CA ASP A 448 10.17 15.65 23.11
C ASP A 448 10.99 16.58 24.00
N ASP A 449 12.31 16.36 24.12
CA ASP A 449 13.20 17.26 24.88
C ASP A 449 13.20 18.69 24.33
N ALA A 450 13.25 18.85 23.00
CA ALA A 450 13.24 20.16 22.36
C ALA A 450 11.91 20.89 22.60
N ILE A 451 10.79 20.19 22.47
CA ILE A 451 9.47 20.74 22.75
C ILE A 451 9.35 21.14 24.22
N ALA A 452 9.73 20.25 25.14
CA ALA A 452 9.70 20.53 26.58
C ALA A 452 10.52 21.77 26.94
N ALA A 453 11.74 21.91 26.40
CA ALA A 453 12.56 23.09 26.61
C ALA A 453 11.87 24.36 26.09
N TRP A 454 11.36 24.36 24.85
CA TRP A 454 10.68 25.51 24.27
C TRP A 454 9.39 25.90 25.00
N GLU A 455 8.63 24.94 25.49
CA GLU A 455 7.46 25.19 26.35
C GLU A 455 7.85 25.81 27.68
N GLY A 456 8.92 25.30 28.30
CA GLY A 456 9.50 25.88 29.51
C GLY A 456 9.91 27.34 29.31
N MET A 457 10.61 27.64 28.21
CA MET A 457 11.02 29.01 27.87
C MET A 457 9.84 29.99 27.80
N ARG A 458 8.66 29.49 27.42
CA ARG A 458 7.42 30.26 27.22
C ARG A 458 6.45 30.16 28.39
N ASN A 459 6.85 29.47 29.47
CA ASN A 459 6.02 29.21 30.64
C ASN A 459 4.66 28.55 30.30
N ILE A 460 4.66 27.62 29.34
CA ILE A 460 3.46 26.85 28.96
C ILE A 460 3.29 25.72 29.98
N THR A 461 2.26 25.81 30.81
CA THR A 461 2.06 24.89 31.96
C THR A 461 0.99 23.81 31.74
N ASN A 462 0.20 23.92 30.67
CA ASN A 462 -0.87 22.97 30.31
C ASN A 462 -0.39 21.81 29.41
N SER A 463 0.91 21.51 29.46
CA SER A 463 1.55 20.44 28.69
C SER A 463 1.96 19.27 29.59
N PRO A 464 2.00 18.02 29.07
CA PRO A 464 2.55 16.87 29.79
C PRO A 464 4.05 16.99 30.10
N PHE A 465 4.76 17.94 29.50
CA PHE A 465 6.17 18.20 29.79
C PHE A 465 6.40 19.15 30.97
N ASN A 466 5.34 19.83 31.45
CA ASN A 466 5.44 20.79 32.54
C ASN A 466 6.13 20.19 33.77
N GLY A 467 7.15 20.89 34.28
CA GLY A 467 7.91 20.47 35.45
C GLY A 467 8.91 19.34 35.23
N ASN A 468 9.04 18.78 34.01
CA ASN A 468 10.12 17.85 33.70
C ASN A 468 11.49 18.55 33.63
N VAL A 469 12.58 17.77 33.54
CA VAL A 469 13.95 18.31 33.54
C VAL A 469 14.18 19.33 32.41
N MET A 470 13.72 19.03 31.20
CA MET A 470 13.92 19.90 30.03
C MET A 470 13.04 21.14 30.08
N TRP A 471 11.80 21.03 30.54
CA TRP A 471 10.91 22.15 30.79
C TRP A 471 11.49 23.09 31.85
N ASN A 472 11.92 22.57 33.00
CA ASN A 472 12.52 23.39 34.05
C ASN A 472 13.81 24.07 33.58
N TRP A 473 14.63 23.34 32.81
CA TRP A 473 15.85 23.87 32.23
C TRP A 473 15.57 25.00 31.22
N GLY A 474 14.56 24.84 30.37
CA GLY A 474 14.10 25.86 29.43
C GLY A 474 13.49 27.05 30.15
N HIS A 475 12.69 26.82 31.19
CA HIS A 475 12.07 27.86 32.02
C HIS A 475 13.10 28.72 32.74
N ALA A 476 14.10 28.10 33.37
CA ALA A 476 15.18 28.79 34.06
C ALA A 476 16.04 29.65 33.13
N ARG A 477 16.09 29.30 31.84
CA ARG A 477 16.92 29.99 30.85
C ARG A 477 16.13 30.94 29.96
N GLY A 478 14.82 30.75 29.82
CA GLY A 478 13.88 31.30 28.83
C GLY A 478 14.04 32.77 28.43
N PHE A 479 12.98 33.56 28.46
CA PHE A 479 13.08 35.00 28.14
C PHE A 479 13.75 35.84 29.26
N GLY A 480 14.60 35.20 30.08
CA GLY A 480 15.57 35.84 30.97
C GLY A 480 15.05 36.98 31.84
N GLY A 481 13.98 36.77 32.63
CA GLY A 481 13.59 37.54 33.83
C GLY A 481 13.39 39.08 33.76
N THR A 482 13.83 39.75 32.69
CA THR A 482 13.90 41.22 32.60
C THR A 482 12.69 41.77 31.84
N HIS A 483 12.19 41.02 30.85
CA HIS A 483 11.09 41.43 29.96
C HIS A 483 9.93 40.40 29.87
N GLY A 484 10.08 39.21 30.47
CA GLY A 484 9.05 38.16 30.50
C GLY A 484 8.78 37.47 29.15
N VAL A 485 7.71 36.67 29.08
CA VAL A 485 7.25 36.02 27.84
C VAL A 485 6.66 37.10 26.91
N PRO A 486 6.99 37.15 25.60
CA PRO A 486 6.50 38.17 24.70
C PRO A 486 4.96 38.21 24.63
N THR A 487 4.36 39.38 24.86
CA THR A 487 2.89 39.58 24.85
C THR A 487 2.26 39.26 23.49
N LEU A 488 3.00 39.44 22.40
CA LEU A 488 2.57 39.11 21.04
C LEU A 488 3.10 37.75 20.54
N HIS A 489 3.65 36.93 21.44
CA HIS A 489 3.99 35.52 21.22
C HIS A 489 5.05 35.29 20.13
N HIS A 490 6.04 36.17 20.03
CA HIS A 490 7.16 36.02 19.11
C HIS A 490 8.07 34.85 19.49
N TRP A 491 8.56 34.10 18.49
CA TRP A 491 9.37 32.91 18.74
C TRP A 491 10.71 33.19 19.43
N SER A 492 11.32 34.35 19.18
CA SER A 492 12.67 34.72 19.62
C SER A 492 12.68 36.07 20.34
N GLN A 493 13.76 36.32 21.10
CA GLN A 493 14.00 37.55 21.86
C GLN A 493 14.26 38.79 20.98
N GLY A 494 14.48 38.60 19.67
CA GLY A 494 14.85 39.65 18.73
C GLY A 494 16.36 39.86 18.65
N ASP A 495 16.86 40.13 17.44
CA ASP A 495 18.28 40.32 17.16
C ASP A 495 18.54 41.77 16.69
N PRO A 496 19.41 42.54 17.39
CA PRO A 496 19.81 43.88 16.99
C PRO A 496 20.47 43.99 15.61
N ALA A 497 20.96 42.88 15.04
CA ALA A 497 21.51 42.85 13.68
C ALA A 497 20.42 42.83 12.59
N LEU A 498 19.16 42.58 12.94
CA LEU A 498 18.07 42.33 11.99
C LEU A 498 17.12 43.53 11.82
N LEU A 499 17.69 44.73 11.60
CA LEU A 499 16.94 45.99 11.50
C LEU A 499 16.58 46.41 10.06
N GLN A 500 16.78 45.54 9.07
CA GLN A 500 16.51 45.85 7.66
C GLN A 500 15.01 46.13 7.43
N GLY A 501 14.67 47.37 7.07
CA GLY A 501 13.28 47.80 6.89
C GLY A 501 12.57 48.27 8.17
N LEU A 502 13.26 48.24 9.30
CA LEU A 502 12.77 48.67 10.61
C LEU A 502 13.29 50.06 10.94
N ASP A 503 12.53 50.85 11.69
CA ASP A 503 12.95 52.17 12.15
C ASP A 503 13.95 52.03 13.31
N PRO A 504 15.25 52.33 13.11
CA PRO A 504 16.25 52.17 14.16
C PRO A 504 16.11 53.21 15.28
N ALA A 505 15.24 54.23 15.13
CA ALA A 505 14.92 55.17 16.20
C ALA A 505 13.87 54.62 17.18
N VAL A 506 13.11 53.59 16.78
CA VAL A 506 12.03 52.98 17.56
C VAL A 506 12.34 51.53 17.94
N THR A 507 13.04 50.81 17.07
CA THR A 507 13.27 49.37 17.17
C THR A 507 14.70 49.04 17.56
N LYS A 508 14.87 48.25 18.63
CA LYS A 508 16.16 47.74 19.11
C LYS A 508 16.56 46.43 18.43
N GLY A 509 15.60 45.57 18.11
CA GLY A 509 15.84 44.24 17.57
C GLY A 509 14.64 43.72 16.79
N GLY A 510 14.92 42.85 15.81
CA GLY A 510 13.90 42.28 14.93
C GLY A 510 14.10 40.77 14.70
N ILE A 511 13.15 40.16 14.00
CA ILE A 511 13.23 38.79 13.48
C ILE A 511 12.85 38.75 12.00
N SER A 512 13.10 37.62 11.33
CA SER A 512 12.52 37.35 10.01
C SER A 512 11.09 36.82 10.13
N THR A 513 10.10 37.51 9.56
CA THR A 513 8.69 37.09 9.63
C THR A 513 8.47 35.72 8.98
N TRP A 514 9.09 35.50 7.81
CA TRP A 514 8.95 34.24 7.07
C TRP A 514 9.54 33.03 7.81
N GLU A 515 10.57 33.21 8.65
CA GLU A 515 11.16 32.11 9.42
C GLU A 515 10.18 31.65 10.51
N GLN A 516 9.44 32.59 11.10
CA GLN A 516 8.40 32.28 12.06
C GLN A 516 7.19 31.59 11.40
N SER A 517 6.81 32.02 10.19
CA SER A 517 5.83 31.30 9.38
C SER A 517 6.27 29.85 9.12
N PHE A 518 7.56 29.62 8.84
CA PHE A 518 8.07 28.28 8.64
C PHE A 518 8.13 27.46 9.96
N MET A 519 8.46 28.09 11.08
CA MET A 519 8.36 27.46 12.40
C MET A 519 6.92 27.05 12.74
N MET A 520 5.93 27.92 12.49
CA MET A 520 4.51 27.57 12.64
C MET A 520 4.15 26.36 11.77
N TYR A 521 4.61 26.34 10.51
CA TYR A 521 4.41 25.19 9.64
C TYR A 521 5.01 23.89 10.24
N ALA A 522 6.24 23.95 10.75
CA ALA A 522 6.92 22.79 11.34
C ALA A 522 6.19 22.28 12.60
N LEU A 523 5.72 23.18 13.48
CA LEU A 523 4.94 22.83 14.66
C LEU A 523 3.57 22.23 14.30
N GLY A 524 2.86 22.85 13.35
CA GLY A 524 1.59 22.33 12.87
C GLY A 524 1.72 20.92 12.28
N LEU A 525 2.71 20.71 11.40
CA LEU A 525 3.01 19.38 10.86
C LEU A 525 3.35 18.37 11.97
N SER A 526 4.09 18.80 12.99
CA SER A 526 4.43 17.94 14.13
C SER A 526 3.19 17.47 14.88
N THR A 527 2.23 18.37 15.12
CA THR A 527 0.96 18.06 15.74
C THR A 527 0.12 17.11 14.88
N GLU A 528 0.05 17.34 13.56
CA GLU A 528 -0.65 16.45 12.62
C GLU A 528 -0.07 15.02 12.58
N LEU A 529 1.23 14.88 12.84
CA LEU A 529 1.93 13.61 12.90
C LEU A 529 1.84 12.91 14.27
N GLY A 530 1.14 13.53 15.23
CA GLY A 530 0.91 12.99 16.58
C GLY A 530 2.04 13.27 17.58
N ILE A 531 2.97 14.16 17.25
CA ILE A 531 3.96 14.67 18.22
C ILE A 531 3.27 15.66 19.15
N ARG A 532 3.69 15.67 20.42
CA ARG A 532 3.09 16.48 21.50
C ARG A 532 3.49 17.96 21.42
N SER A 533 3.32 18.59 20.26
CA SER A 533 3.64 20.01 20.00
C SER A 533 2.43 20.94 20.03
N GLY A 534 1.23 20.42 20.31
CA GLY A 534 -0.02 21.17 20.20
C GLY A 534 -0.07 22.44 21.05
N GLU A 535 0.38 22.39 22.30
CA GLU A 535 0.37 23.56 23.18
C GLU A 535 1.34 24.65 22.71
N LEU A 536 2.52 24.24 22.25
CA LEU A 536 3.52 25.15 21.67
C LEU A 536 3.05 25.77 20.34
N GLN A 537 2.37 24.99 19.50
CA GLN A 537 1.72 25.48 18.28
C GLN A 537 0.63 26.50 18.61
N SER A 538 -0.28 26.17 19.54
CA SER A 538 -1.36 27.07 19.97
C SER A 538 -0.83 28.37 20.56
N TRP A 539 0.27 28.33 21.31
CA TRP A 539 0.95 29.53 21.79
C TRP A 539 1.43 30.43 20.64
N LEU A 540 2.15 29.88 19.66
CA LEU A 540 2.65 30.66 18.52
C LEU A 540 1.51 31.11 17.57
N ALA A 541 0.38 30.40 17.57
CA ALA A 541 -0.73 30.67 16.66
C ALA A 541 -1.32 32.08 16.83
N SER A 542 -1.32 32.60 18.06
CA SER A 542 -1.79 33.97 18.35
C SER A 542 -1.03 35.04 17.57
N GLU A 543 0.24 34.79 17.27
CA GLU A 543 1.09 35.71 16.52
C GLU A 543 0.65 35.77 15.04
N ILE A 544 0.55 34.61 14.38
CA ILE A 544 0.15 34.50 12.96
C ILE A 544 -1.27 35.03 12.76
N ILE A 545 -2.19 34.67 13.67
CA ILE A 545 -3.57 35.12 13.64
C ILE A 545 -3.63 36.64 13.85
N GLY A 546 -2.86 37.17 14.81
CA GLY A 546 -2.81 38.59 15.11
C GLY A 546 -2.30 39.44 13.93
N GLN A 547 -1.23 38.99 13.25
CA GLN A 547 -0.74 39.67 12.03
C GLN A 547 -1.83 39.80 10.97
N LEU A 548 -2.65 38.76 10.79
CA LEU A 548 -3.63 38.70 9.70
C LEU A 548 -4.99 39.33 10.05
N THR A 549 -5.34 39.42 11.32
CA THR A 549 -6.72 39.79 11.74
C THR A 549 -6.82 41.03 12.62
N ASN A 550 -5.72 41.52 13.20
CA ASN A 550 -5.78 42.67 14.09
C ASN A 550 -5.92 44.00 13.32
N SER A 551 -6.94 44.79 13.66
CA SER A 551 -7.24 46.07 12.99
C SER A 551 -6.20 47.17 13.23
N GLY A 552 -5.37 47.06 14.28
CA GLY A 552 -4.24 47.94 14.53
C GLY A 552 -3.00 47.63 13.69
N TYR A 553 -2.99 46.50 12.97
CA TYR A 553 -1.89 46.06 12.11
C TYR A 553 -2.25 46.13 10.62
N SER A 554 -1.27 45.82 9.76
CA SER A 554 -1.54 45.56 8.34
C SER A 554 -1.22 44.11 8.00
N PRO A 555 -2.19 43.33 7.48
CA PRO A 555 -1.97 41.91 7.18
C PRO A 555 -0.93 41.68 6.06
N TYR A 556 -0.71 42.66 5.18
CA TYR A 556 0.33 42.57 4.15
C TYR A 556 1.75 42.51 4.73
N LEU A 557 1.97 43.03 5.95
CA LEU A 557 3.28 43.02 6.60
C LEU A 557 3.73 41.63 7.07
N ILE A 558 2.87 40.60 7.00
CA ILE A 558 3.30 39.20 7.15
C ILE A 558 4.35 38.80 6.10
N SER A 559 4.37 39.52 4.97
CA SER A 559 5.37 39.38 3.91
C SER A 559 6.61 40.26 4.08
N ALA A 560 6.66 41.10 5.12
CA ALA A 560 7.83 41.92 5.38
C ALA A 560 9.03 41.02 5.67
N TYR A 561 10.21 41.43 5.17
CA TYR A 561 11.41 40.63 5.37
C TYR A 561 11.79 40.53 6.86
N ARG A 562 11.60 41.61 7.61
CA ARG A 562 11.82 41.71 9.05
C ARG A 562 10.57 42.18 9.78
N MET A 563 10.45 41.80 11.04
CA MET A 563 9.43 42.28 11.97
C MET A 563 10.09 42.86 13.23
N PRO A 564 9.67 44.04 13.71
CA PRO A 564 10.20 44.63 14.94
C PRO A 564 9.72 43.86 16.16
N ILE A 565 10.65 43.55 17.07
CA ILE A 565 10.38 42.74 18.27
C ILE A 565 10.58 43.54 19.54
N ASN A 566 11.68 44.30 19.64
CA ASN A 566 12.04 45.03 20.85
C ASN A 566 12.06 46.54 20.60
N ARG A 567 11.60 47.30 21.59
CA ARG A 567 11.63 48.76 21.61
C ARG A 567 13.02 49.25 21.95
N LEU A 568 13.43 50.36 21.33
CA LEU A 568 14.69 51.01 21.63
C LEU A 568 14.69 51.69 23.00
N SER A 569 13.53 52.18 23.45
CA SER A 569 13.38 52.97 24.67
C SER A 569 13.80 52.25 25.95
N ASP A 570 13.43 50.98 26.07
CA ASP A 570 13.59 50.16 27.28
C ASP A 570 14.13 48.75 26.99
N GLY A 571 14.13 48.32 25.73
CA GLY A 571 14.49 46.95 25.34
C GLY A 571 13.38 45.93 25.52
N ASP A 572 12.20 46.33 26.04
CA ASP A 572 11.03 45.46 26.18
C ASP A 572 10.46 45.08 24.80
N PHE A 573 9.64 44.02 24.79
CA PHE A 573 8.83 43.67 23.63
C PHE A 573 7.78 44.76 23.34
N PHE A 574 7.45 44.93 22.05
CA PHE A 574 6.24 45.64 21.67
C PHE A 574 5.01 44.93 22.28
N GLN A 575 4.09 45.70 22.86
CA GLN A 575 2.99 45.15 23.67
C GLN A 575 1.70 45.00 22.86
N THR A 576 1.53 45.80 21.81
CA THR A 576 0.34 45.76 20.94
C THR A 576 0.72 45.78 19.47
N TRP A 577 -0.15 45.25 18.61
CA TRP A 577 0.04 45.28 17.17
C TRP A 577 0.18 46.69 16.58
N ALA A 578 -0.59 47.66 17.10
CA ALA A 578 -0.50 49.05 16.69
C ALA A 578 0.86 49.67 17.03
N GLU A 579 1.38 49.35 18.22
CA GLU A 579 2.72 49.78 18.66
C GLU A 579 3.80 49.12 17.81
N LEU A 580 3.72 47.79 17.59
CA LEU A 580 4.66 47.03 16.77
C LEU A 580 4.77 47.62 15.35
N LYS A 581 3.63 48.00 14.74
CA LYS A 581 3.60 48.63 13.41
C LYS A 581 4.45 49.92 13.33
N THR A 582 4.59 50.66 14.43
CA THR A 582 5.41 51.89 14.47
C THR A 582 6.91 51.59 14.39
N GLY A 583 7.33 50.36 14.66
CA GLY A 583 8.73 49.93 14.57
C GLY A 583 9.22 49.72 13.13
N PHE A 584 8.36 49.84 12.12
CA PHE A 584 8.74 49.79 10.71
C PHE A 584 9.10 51.18 10.17
N LEU A 585 9.99 51.25 9.18
CA LEU A 585 10.21 52.49 8.44
C LEU A 585 8.92 52.92 7.73
N SER A 586 8.70 54.23 7.63
CA SER A 586 7.55 54.78 6.90
C SER A 586 7.47 54.32 5.45
N SER A 587 8.61 54.04 4.80
CA SER A 587 8.68 53.45 3.46
C SER A 587 8.15 52.02 3.37
N TYR A 588 8.14 51.26 4.47
CA TYR A 588 7.57 49.91 4.55
C TYR A 588 6.07 49.93 4.84
N THR A 589 5.57 50.99 5.50
CA THR A 589 4.16 51.09 5.91
C THR A 589 3.34 52.07 5.08
N ALA A 590 3.95 52.78 4.12
CA ALA A 590 3.31 53.86 3.34
C ALA A 590 2.04 53.39 2.60
N ASP A 591 2.04 52.16 2.10
CA ASP A 591 0.89 51.49 1.45
C ASP A 591 0.36 50.31 2.29
N GLY A 592 0.72 50.27 3.58
CA GLY A 592 0.45 49.14 4.46
C GLY A 592 1.29 47.89 4.18
N GLY A 593 2.34 47.93 3.35
CA GLY A 593 3.17 46.78 3.01
C GLY A 593 2.73 46.03 1.75
N LEU A 594 1.76 46.57 1.00
CA LEU A 594 1.18 45.94 -0.19
C LEU A 594 2.22 45.74 -1.31
N ALA A 595 3.14 46.69 -1.51
CA ALA A 595 4.20 46.56 -2.50
C ALA A 595 5.11 45.35 -2.23
N TYR A 596 5.53 45.16 -0.97
CA TYR A 596 6.32 44.00 -0.56
C TYR A 596 5.55 42.69 -0.74
N TRP A 597 4.28 42.68 -0.37
CA TRP A 597 3.40 41.54 -0.57
C TRP A 597 3.35 41.11 -2.04
N ASN A 598 3.06 42.06 -2.95
CA ASN A 598 2.94 41.80 -4.39
C ASN A 598 4.26 41.34 -5.01
N ALA A 599 5.39 41.91 -4.59
CA ALA A 599 6.72 41.51 -5.06
C ALA A 599 7.05 40.05 -4.73
N ASN A 600 6.47 39.50 -3.66
CA ASN A 600 6.71 38.14 -3.20
C ASN A 600 5.71 37.10 -3.74
N LEU A 601 4.53 37.51 -4.24
CA LEU A 601 3.52 36.58 -4.77
C LEU A 601 3.98 35.79 -6.01
N GLY A 602 4.89 36.35 -6.80
CA GLY A 602 5.43 35.69 -8.00
C GLY A 602 6.48 34.62 -7.72
N ASN A 603 7.00 34.52 -6.48
CA ASN A 603 8.06 33.60 -6.11
C ASN A 603 7.50 32.40 -5.35
N ALA A 604 7.20 31.32 -6.07
CA ALA A 604 6.65 30.11 -5.47
C ALA A 604 7.68 29.27 -4.67
N ASP A 605 8.98 29.53 -4.77
CA ASP A 605 9.99 28.81 -3.97
C ASP A 605 10.17 29.42 -2.58
N HIS A 606 10.16 30.75 -2.49
CA HIS A 606 10.54 31.45 -1.27
C HIS A 606 9.87 32.82 -1.09
N GLY A 607 8.80 33.11 -1.82
CA GLY A 607 8.02 34.33 -1.60
C GLY A 607 7.45 34.34 -0.18
N TYR A 608 7.71 35.39 0.58
CA TYR A 608 7.29 35.44 1.99
C TYR A 608 5.77 35.37 2.16
N SER A 609 5.02 36.01 1.24
CA SER A 609 3.57 35.90 1.12
C SER A 609 3.10 34.46 0.85
N ILE A 610 3.91 33.68 0.12
CA ILE A 610 3.62 32.29 -0.24
C ILE A 610 3.91 31.34 0.93
N ILE A 611 5.00 31.55 1.67
CA ILE A 611 5.32 30.77 2.88
C ILE A 611 4.23 30.94 3.94
N ALA A 612 3.67 32.15 4.07
CA ALA A 612 2.59 32.46 5.01
C ALA A 612 1.32 31.62 4.78
N ILE A 613 1.09 31.09 3.58
CA ILE A 613 -0.03 30.18 3.28
C ILE A 613 0.04 28.95 4.20
N ALA A 614 1.19 28.29 4.25
CA ALA A 614 1.38 27.08 5.04
C ALA A 614 1.27 27.34 6.55
N ALA A 615 1.79 28.48 7.03
CA ALA A 615 1.65 28.88 8.43
C ALA A 615 0.18 29.11 8.81
N SER A 616 -0.55 29.82 7.97
CA SER A 616 -1.97 30.13 8.16
C SER A 616 -2.84 28.87 8.11
N ALA A 617 -2.49 27.91 7.25
CA ALA A 617 -3.16 26.63 7.18
C ALA A 617 -3.07 25.85 8.50
N MET A 618 -1.90 25.89 9.16
CA MET A 618 -1.66 25.21 10.44
C MET A 618 -2.36 25.86 11.64
N VAL A 619 -2.80 27.11 11.53
CA VAL A 619 -3.52 27.81 12.63
C VAL A 619 -5.02 27.90 12.41
N ALA A 620 -5.54 27.38 11.29
CA ALA A 620 -6.93 27.57 10.89
C ALA A 620 -7.97 27.09 11.92
N ASP A 621 -7.66 26.04 12.66
CA ASP A 621 -8.54 25.46 13.69
C ASP A 621 -8.36 26.09 15.08
N GLN A 622 -7.43 27.04 15.22
CA GLN A 622 -7.20 27.78 16.45
C GLN A 622 -8.24 28.93 16.58
N PRO A 623 -8.49 29.45 17.79
CA PRO A 623 -9.37 30.60 17.99
C PRO A 623 -8.97 31.81 17.13
N GLY A 624 -9.85 32.24 16.21
CA GLY A 624 -9.58 33.32 15.24
C GLY A 624 -8.82 32.86 13.97
N GLY A 625 -8.36 31.62 13.93
CA GLY A 625 -7.60 31.01 12.84
C GLY A 625 -8.34 30.97 11.52
N ALA A 626 -9.63 30.63 11.52
CA ALA A 626 -10.44 30.59 10.31
C ALA A 626 -10.50 31.94 9.58
N ALA A 627 -10.53 33.06 10.31
CA ALA A 627 -10.49 34.40 9.72
C ALA A 627 -9.12 34.70 9.07
N ALA A 628 -8.04 34.33 9.76
CA ALA A 628 -6.68 34.45 9.24
C ALA A 628 -6.48 33.61 7.96
N TRP A 629 -6.95 32.35 7.97
CA TRP A 629 -6.94 31.47 6.80
C TRP A 629 -7.75 32.05 5.64
N ASN A 630 -8.98 32.50 5.89
CA ASN A 630 -9.82 33.05 4.83
C ASN A 630 -9.17 34.27 4.17
N TRP A 631 -8.52 35.14 4.96
CA TRP A 631 -7.79 36.27 4.42
C TRP A 631 -6.60 35.81 3.54
N ILE A 632 -5.73 34.92 4.05
CA ILE A 632 -4.55 34.48 3.27
C ILE A 632 -4.97 33.75 1.99
N ALA A 633 -6.01 32.91 2.06
CA ALA A 633 -6.45 32.09 0.94
C ALA A 633 -6.97 32.96 -0.21
N GLN A 634 -7.73 34.01 0.10
CA GLN A 634 -8.23 34.95 -0.92
C GLN A 634 -7.11 35.76 -1.59
N HIS A 635 -6.00 36.03 -0.89
CA HIS A 635 -4.97 36.97 -1.34
C HIS A 635 -3.67 36.32 -1.84
N ALA A 636 -3.34 35.09 -1.43
CA ALA A 636 -2.08 34.42 -1.78
C ALA A 636 -2.26 33.04 -2.42
N LEU A 637 -3.25 32.24 -1.98
CA LEU A 637 -3.44 30.87 -2.52
C LEU A 637 -3.84 30.87 -4.01
N THR A 638 -4.31 32.01 -4.52
CA THR A 638 -4.70 32.25 -5.92
C THR A 638 -3.52 32.68 -6.81
N ALA A 639 -2.32 32.85 -6.25
CA ALA A 639 -1.15 33.28 -7.01
C ALA A 639 -0.82 32.32 -8.16
N PRO A 640 -0.70 32.79 -9.42
CA PRO A 640 -0.43 31.93 -10.57
C PRO A 640 0.84 31.08 -10.45
N ALA A 641 1.87 31.61 -9.78
CA ALA A 641 3.14 30.92 -9.56
C ALA A 641 3.00 29.58 -8.82
N LEU A 642 1.94 29.39 -8.03
CA LEU A 642 1.65 28.14 -7.34
C LEU A 642 1.26 27.01 -8.29
N ASN A 643 0.85 27.29 -9.53
CA ASN A 643 0.65 26.24 -10.53
C ASN A 643 1.98 25.69 -11.06
N ASP A 644 3.00 26.53 -11.25
CA ASP A 644 4.32 26.08 -11.70
C ASP A 644 5.10 25.30 -10.61
N ASN A 645 4.84 25.65 -9.35
CA ASN A 645 5.47 25.06 -8.17
C ASN A 645 4.55 25.13 -6.95
N PRO A 646 3.71 24.11 -6.70
CA PRO A 646 2.75 24.13 -5.59
C PRO A 646 3.36 23.80 -4.22
N LYS A 647 4.67 23.99 -4.03
CA LYS A 647 5.42 23.59 -2.81
C LYS A 647 4.84 24.12 -1.50
N TRP A 648 4.26 25.32 -1.53
CA TRP A 648 3.65 25.97 -0.37
C TRP A 648 2.13 26.08 -0.48
N ALA A 649 1.51 25.47 -1.50
CA ALA A 649 0.06 25.39 -1.62
C ALA A 649 -0.48 24.35 -0.64
N ILE A 650 -0.42 24.66 0.66
CA ILE A 650 -0.85 23.79 1.76
C ILE A 650 -2.12 24.40 2.36
N VAL A 651 -3.15 23.59 2.55
CA VAL A 651 -4.48 24.02 3.00
C VAL A 651 -4.85 23.36 4.35
N PRO A 652 -5.73 23.97 5.16
CA PRO A 652 -6.21 23.38 6.40
C PRO A 652 -6.84 22.01 6.17
N ARG A 653 -6.74 21.12 7.16
CA ARG A 653 -7.38 19.80 7.09
C ARG A 653 -8.89 19.85 7.31
N ASN A 654 -9.35 20.79 8.13
CA ASN A 654 -10.73 20.82 8.64
C ASN A 654 -11.59 21.97 8.09
N LEU A 655 -11.06 22.78 7.17
CA LEU A 655 -11.79 23.85 6.48
C LEU A 655 -11.71 23.66 4.96
N ALA A 656 -12.85 23.80 4.28
CA ALA A 656 -12.88 23.90 2.83
C ALA A 656 -12.20 25.20 2.36
N PRO A 657 -11.51 25.22 1.19
CA PRO A 657 -11.02 26.46 0.61
C PRO A 657 -12.18 27.43 0.38
N PRO A 658 -12.05 28.74 0.72
CA PRO A 658 -13.10 29.71 0.45
C PRO A 658 -13.30 29.90 -1.06
N ASP A 659 -14.56 30.01 -1.51
CA ASP A 659 -14.91 30.37 -2.89
C ASP A 659 -14.35 31.76 -3.23
N VAL A 660 -13.44 31.82 -4.21
CA VAL A 660 -12.79 33.07 -4.64
C VAL A 660 -13.64 33.77 -5.71
N VAL A 661 -14.16 34.97 -5.41
CA VAL A 661 -14.89 35.83 -6.36
C VAL A 661 -14.01 37.03 -6.77
N PRO A 662 -13.73 37.28 -8.08
CA PRO A 662 -12.95 38.45 -8.54
C PRO A 662 -13.81 39.72 -8.82
N PRO A 663 -13.24 40.96 -8.80
CA PRO A 663 -13.99 42.22 -8.86
C PRO A 663 -14.20 42.87 -10.26
N ASN A 664 -15.34 43.56 -10.37
CA ASN A 664 -15.97 44.37 -11.44
C ASN A 664 -15.13 44.86 -12.65
N SER A 665 -15.35 44.24 -13.80
CA SER A 665 -15.19 44.79 -15.16
C SER A 665 -16.57 45.16 -15.74
N THR A 666 -16.64 45.99 -16.79
CA THR A 666 -17.89 46.19 -17.55
C THR A 666 -18.43 44.81 -17.95
N PRO A 667 -19.68 44.46 -17.56
CA PRO A 667 -20.13 43.09 -17.65
C PRO A 667 -20.03 42.61 -19.09
N PHE A 668 -19.21 41.59 -19.29
CA PHE A 668 -19.09 40.90 -20.56
C PHE A 668 -20.46 40.34 -20.94
N ASP A 669 -20.96 40.68 -22.13
CA ASP A 669 -22.22 40.15 -22.66
C ASP A 669 -22.07 39.75 -24.13
N PHE A 670 -22.81 38.73 -24.55
CA PHE A 670 -22.77 38.16 -25.90
C PHE A 670 -24.14 37.57 -26.29
N SER A 671 -24.36 37.31 -27.58
CA SER A 671 -25.53 36.58 -28.10
C SER A 671 -25.13 35.21 -28.64
N LEU A 672 -26.02 34.21 -28.55
CA LEU A 672 -25.76 32.84 -28.98
C LEU A 672 -26.87 32.35 -29.93
N THR A 673 -26.49 31.83 -31.10
CA THR A 673 -27.42 31.27 -32.11
C THR A 673 -26.94 29.92 -32.64
N ASN A 674 -27.83 29.18 -33.32
CA ASN A 674 -27.54 27.87 -33.93
C ASN A 674 -28.09 27.78 -35.37
N SER A 675 -27.70 26.76 -36.13
CA SER A 675 -28.07 26.59 -37.55
C SER A 675 -29.41 25.87 -37.80
N GLY A 676 -30.22 25.61 -36.78
CA GLY A 676 -31.56 25.00 -36.89
C GLY A 676 -31.65 23.53 -36.47
N ASN A 677 -32.82 22.93 -36.66
CA ASN A 677 -33.10 21.53 -36.32
C ASN A 677 -32.38 20.55 -37.26
N ILE A 678 -31.98 19.39 -36.75
CA ILE A 678 -31.18 18.39 -37.48
C ILE A 678 -31.62 16.95 -37.15
N SER A 679 -31.29 15.99 -38.01
CA SER A 679 -31.61 14.57 -37.82
C SER A 679 -30.38 13.68 -37.99
N VAL A 680 -30.35 12.54 -37.29
CA VAL A 680 -29.23 11.59 -37.33
C VAL A 680 -29.71 10.16 -37.12
N SER A 681 -29.12 9.19 -37.82
CA SER A 681 -29.38 7.78 -37.51
C SER A 681 -28.61 7.35 -36.25
N GLN A 682 -29.16 6.42 -35.47
CA GLN A 682 -28.43 5.77 -34.36
C GLN A 682 -27.05 5.27 -34.83
N GLY A 683 -26.03 5.41 -33.98
CA GLY A 683 -24.66 5.02 -34.31
C GLY A 683 -23.91 6.00 -35.24
N SER A 684 -24.57 7.04 -35.74
CA SER A 684 -24.00 8.00 -36.70
C SER A 684 -23.77 9.38 -36.08
N SER A 685 -23.10 10.26 -36.83
CA SER A 685 -22.83 11.64 -36.43
C SER A 685 -23.47 12.66 -37.35
N VAL A 686 -23.89 13.79 -36.80
CA VAL A 686 -24.40 14.98 -37.52
C VAL A 686 -23.80 16.24 -36.90
N THR A 687 -23.73 17.34 -37.66
CA THR A 687 -23.17 18.60 -37.18
C THR A 687 -24.21 19.74 -37.13
N ASN A 688 -23.99 20.70 -36.23
CA ASN A 688 -24.67 21.99 -36.13
C ASN A 688 -23.63 23.10 -35.94
N ILE A 689 -23.91 24.33 -36.38
CA ILE A 689 -22.97 25.45 -36.19
C ILE A 689 -23.52 26.37 -35.10
N ILE A 690 -22.74 26.55 -34.03
CA ILE A 690 -23.05 27.43 -32.90
C ILE A 690 -22.26 28.72 -33.05
N THR A 691 -22.95 29.85 -33.15
CA THR A 691 -22.33 31.16 -33.36
C THR A 691 -22.51 32.02 -32.12
N ALA A 692 -21.41 32.58 -31.61
CA ALA A 692 -21.41 33.52 -30.50
C ALA A 692 -20.91 34.89 -30.98
N THR A 693 -21.68 35.95 -30.73
CA THR A 693 -21.36 37.33 -31.17
C THR A 693 -21.25 38.25 -29.97
N LEU A 694 -20.20 39.05 -29.89
CA LEU A 694 -19.98 39.98 -28.77
C LEU A 694 -21.08 41.06 -28.76
N VAL A 695 -21.67 41.33 -27.59
CA VAL A 695 -22.68 42.38 -27.41
C VAL A 695 -22.06 43.57 -26.67
N ASN A 696 -21.34 43.35 -25.56
CA ASN A 696 -20.65 44.42 -24.82
C ASN A 696 -19.49 43.86 -23.96
N GLY A 697 -18.58 44.73 -23.50
CA GLY A 697 -17.42 44.36 -22.67
C GLY A 697 -16.21 43.82 -23.43
N THR A 698 -15.14 43.42 -22.73
CA THR A 698 -13.94 42.84 -23.34
C THR A 698 -14.15 41.35 -23.65
N PRO A 699 -13.84 40.87 -24.88
CA PRO A 699 -14.03 39.46 -25.23
C PRO A 699 -13.32 38.50 -24.27
N ALA A 700 -14.08 37.62 -23.61
CA ALA A 700 -13.60 36.53 -22.79
C ALA A 700 -13.84 35.19 -23.48
N SER A 701 -13.00 34.18 -23.21
CA SER A 701 -13.20 32.85 -23.77
C SER A 701 -14.50 32.22 -23.27
N LEU A 702 -15.34 31.77 -24.20
CA LEU A 702 -16.57 31.02 -23.94
C LEU A 702 -16.29 29.53 -24.00
N THR A 703 -16.76 28.79 -23.01
CA THR A 703 -16.82 27.32 -23.06
C THR A 703 -18.24 26.90 -23.38
N PHE A 704 -18.39 25.95 -24.30
CA PHE A 704 -19.69 25.41 -24.68
C PHE A 704 -20.01 24.13 -23.91
N SER A 705 -21.27 24.02 -23.49
CA SER A 705 -21.83 22.81 -22.90
C SER A 705 -23.18 22.54 -23.56
N VAL A 706 -23.63 21.29 -23.46
CA VAL A 706 -24.90 20.85 -24.02
C VAL A 706 -25.67 20.08 -22.97
N SER A 707 -26.99 20.23 -23.00
CA SER A 707 -27.93 19.44 -22.21
C SER A 707 -29.13 19.04 -23.08
N GLY A 708 -29.95 18.12 -22.59
CA GLY A 708 -31.07 17.56 -23.37
C GLY A 708 -30.65 16.55 -24.43
N LEU A 709 -29.40 16.07 -24.39
CA LEU A 709 -28.96 14.96 -25.23
C LEU A 709 -29.79 13.71 -24.92
N PRO A 710 -30.30 12.99 -25.94
CA PRO A 710 -30.87 11.68 -25.72
C PRO A 710 -29.80 10.75 -25.15
N ILE A 711 -30.20 9.83 -24.28
CA ILE A 711 -29.29 8.85 -23.66
C ILE A 711 -28.50 8.14 -24.75
N GLY A 712 -27.18 8.01 -24.60
CA GLY A 712 -26.31 7.41 -25.62
C GLY A 712 -25.86 8.35 -26.74
N ALA A 713 -26.27 9.63 -26.75
CA ALA A 713 -25.63 10.63 -27.60
C ALA A 713 -24.43 11.28 -26.89
N THR A 714 -23.32 11.42 -27.62
CA THR A 714 -22.16 12.21 -27.23
C THR A 714 -22.04 13.43 -28.11
N VAL A 715 -21.23 14.37 -27.64
CA VAL A 715 -21.07 15.67 -28.26
C VAL A 715 -19.60 16.07 -28.27
N SER A 716 -19.17 16.74 -29.32
CA SER A 716 -17.92 17.48 -29.32
C SER A 716 -18.11 18.85 -29.96
N PHE A 717 -17.24 19.78 -29.59
CA PHE A 717 -17.19 21.13 -30.14
C PHE A 717 -15.82 21.31 -30.80
N SER A 718 -15.77 21.96 -31.95
CA SER A 718 -14.52 22.29 -32.62
C SER A 718 -14.59 23.71 -33.19
N PRO A 719 -13.92 24.70 -32.56
CA PRO A 719 -13.15 24.60 -31.32
C PRO A 719 -14.03 24.42 -30.06
N VAL A 720 -13.52 23.76 -29.01
CA VAL A 720 -14.25 23.52 -27.73
C VAL A 720 -14.53 24.78 -26.90
N SER A 721 -13.79 25.84 -27.19
CA SER A 721 -14.00 27.19 -26.65
C SER A 721 -13.62 28.22 -27.69
N CYS A 722 -14.20 29.42 -27.61
CA CYS A 722 -13.79 30.54 -28.46
C CYS A 722 -14.14 31.89 -27.84
N SER A 723 -13.48 32.96 -28.28
CA SER A 723 -13.80 34.34 -27.88
C SER A 723 -14.86 34.93 -28.83
N PRO A 724 -15.91 35.63 -28.34
CA PRO A 724 -17.08 36.03 -29.14
C PRO A 724 -16.75 36.77 -30.45
N ASN A 725 -17.68 36.71 -31.40
CA ASN A 725 -17.50 36.85 -32.86
C ASN A 725 -16.85 35.61 -33.49
N CYS A 726 -17.20 34.44 -32.96
CA CYS A 726 -16.70 33.13 -33.35
C CYS A 726 -17.84 32.17 -33.65
N PHE A 727 -17.50 31.05 -34.28
CA PHE A 727 -18.38 29.89 -34.40
C PHE A 727 -17.67 28.63 -33.92
N SER A 728 -18.43 27.67 -33.40
CA SER A 728 -17.98 26.32 -33.08
C SER A 728 -18.85 25.30 -33.80
N THR A 729 -18.21 24.33 -34.44
CA THR A 729 -18.90 23.18 -35.01
C THR A 729 -19.23 22.20 -33.89
N LEU A 730 -20.52 22.05 -33.60
CA LEU A 730 -21.06 21.02 -32.72
C LEU A 730 -21.21 19.73 -33.51
N THR A 731 -20.50 18.68 -33.14
CA THR A 731 -20.71 17.32 -33.67
C THR A 731 -21.45 16.50 -32.64
N LEU A 732 -22.61 15.97 -33.01
CA LEU A 732 -23.42 15.06 -32.21
C LEU A 732 -23.27 13.66 -32.78
N THR A 733 -22.79 12.74 -31.95
CA THR A 733 -22.64 11.33 -32.31
C THR A 733 -23.60 10.52 -31.45
N THR A 734 -24.47 9.74 -32.08
CA THR A 734 -25.37 8.84 -31.35
C THR A 734 -24.75 7.46 -31.25
N GLN A 735 -24.96 6.78 -30.13
CA GLN A 735 -24.74 5.35 -30.04
C GLN A 735 -25.87 4.60 -30.76
N PRO A 736 -25.63 3.34 -31.16
CA PRO A 736 -26.67 2.47 -31.71
C PRO A 736 -27.91 2.32 -30.82
N SER A 737 -27.80 2.60 -29.52
CA SER A 737 -28.89 2.49 -28.53
C SER A 737 -29.62 3.80 -28.24
N ALA A 738 -29.31 4.90 -28.95
CA ALA A 738 -29.85 6.22 -28.61
C ALA A 738 -31.38 6.29 -28.83
N PRO A 739 -32.21 6.75 -27.88
CA PRO A 739 -33.66 6.78 -28.01
C PRO A 739 -34.14 7.44 -29.31
N LEU A 740 -35.10 6.79 -29.99
CA LEU A 740 -35.67 7.26 -31.25
C LEU A 740 -36.65 8.41 -31.05
N GLY A 741 -36.74 9.27 -32.06
CA GLY A 741 -37.64 10.41 -32.08
C GLY A 741 -36.96 11.74 -31.74
N PRO A 742 -37.75 12.81 -31.57
CA PRO A 742 -37.22 14.16 -31.38
C PRO A 742 -36.73 14.40 -29.94
N ALA A 743 -35.56 15.00 -29.79
CA ALA A 743 -34.98 15.49 -28.55
C ALA A 743 -34.64 16.99 -28.66
N VAL A 744 -35.02 17.77 -27.65
CA VAL A 744 -34.69 19.21 -27.60
C VAL A 744 -33.29 19.38 -26.99
N ILE A 745 -32.34 19.81 -27.81
CA ILE A 745 -30.96 20.05 -27.42
C ILE A 745 -30.81 21.51 -27.00
N THR A 746 -30.28 21.73 -25.80
CA THR A 746 -29.97 23.07 -25.27
C THR A 746 -28.48 23.27 -25.22
N ILE A 747 -27.96 24.21 -26.00
CA ILE A 747 -26.56 24.62 -25.99
C ILE A 747 -26.41 25.81 -25.06
N THR A 748 -25.49 25.70 -24.10
CA THR A 748 -25.18 26.74 -23.14
C THR A 748 -23.72 27.16 -23.33
N ALA A 749 -23.49 28.43 -23.62
CA ALA A 749 -22.16 29.02 -23.62
C ALA A 749 -21.97 29.83 -22.33
N THR A 750 -20.83 29.65 -21.67
CA THR A 750 -20.48 30.36 -20.44
C THR A 750 -19.07 30.91 -20.55
N GLY A 751 -18.89 32.19 -20.24
CA GLY A 751 -17.60 32.87 -20.19
C GLY A 751 -17.77 34.30 -19.74
N GLY A 752 -16.70 34.92 -19.23
CA GLY A 752 -16.70 36.32 -18.76
C GLY A 752 -17.78 36.69 -17.73
N GLY A 753 -18.35 35.73 -17.01
CA GLY A 753 -19.41 35.97 -16.01
C GLY A 753 -20.85 35.97 -16.56
N THR A 754 -21.05 35.68 -17.84
CA THR A 754 -22.38 35.60 -18.48
C THR A 754 -22.63 34.22 -19.09
N THR A 755 -23.88 33.77 -19.02
CA THR A 755 -24.36 32.53 -19.63
C THR A 755 -25.50 32.82 -20.59
N LYS A 756 -25.44 32.24 -21.80
CA LYS A 756 -26.52 32.30 -22.79
C LYS A 756 -26.82 30.91 -23.30
N ALA A 757 -28.08 30.68 -23.65
CA ALA A 757 -28.52 29.41 -24.20
C ALA A 757 -29.26 29.59 -25.53
N THR A 758 -29.15 28.59 -26.38
CA THR A 758 -29.94 28.43 -27.60
C THR A 758 -30.39 26.97 -27.74
N THR A 759 -31.54 26.74 -28.35
CA THR A 759 -32.13 25.40 -28.46
C THR A 759 -32.42 25.03 -29.91
N PHE A 760 -32.30 23.73 -30.23
CA PHE A 760 -32.77 23.14 -31.47
C PHE A 760 -33.27 21.70 -31.23
N THR A 761 -33.97 21.12 -32.18
CA THR A 761 -34.46 19.72 -32.11
C THR A 761 -33.53 18.80 -32.89
N LEU A 762 -33.05 17.72 -32.25
CA LEU A 762 -32.37 16.59 -32.86
C LEU A 762 -33.35 15.43 -33.03
N THR A 763 -33.55 14.90 -34.24
CA THR A 763 -34.38 13.70 -34.46
C THR A 763 -33.50 12.48 -34.69
N VAL A 764 -33.63 11.45 -33.85
CA VAL A 764 -32.87 10.19 -33.97
C VAL A 764 -33.71 9.10 -34.65
N SER A 765 -33.18 8.44 -35.68
CA SER A 765 -33.83 7.35 -36.42
C SER A 765 -33.01 6.05 -36.42
N ASP A 766 -33.67 4.90 -36.48
CA ASP A 766 -33.02 3.57 -36.62
C ASP A 766 -33.15 3.06 -38.06
N THR A 767 -32.05 2.55 -38.61
CA THR A 767 -31.96 1.98 -39.97
C THR A 767 -31.16 0.68 -39.99
N THR A 768 -30.79 0.13 -38.85
CA THR A 768 -29.89 -1.03 -38.74
C THR A 768 -30.65 -2.28 -38.33
N ALA A 769 -30.39 -3.40 -38.99
CA ALA A 769 -30.99 -4.67 -38.59
C ALA A 769 -30.51 -5.12 -37.20
N PRO A 770 -31.39 -5.70 -36.37
CA PRO A 770 -31.02 -6.16 -35.05
C PRO A 770 -30.00 -7.29 -35.14
N THR A 771 -29.10 -7.38 -34.17
CA THR A 771 -28.08 -8.42 -34.10
C THR A 771 -28.34 -9.37 -32.92
N PHE A 772 -27.83 -10.60 -33.02
CA PHE A 772 -27.89 -11.56 -31.92
C PHE A 772 -26.78 -11.24 -30.92
N THR A 773 -27.14 -10.80 -29.70
CA THR A 773 -26.17 -10.50 -28.62
C THR A 773 -25.71 -11.76 -27.91
N THR A 774 -26.51 -12.82 -27.97
CA THR A 774 -26.04 -14.17 -27.64
C THR A 774 -26.42 -15.12 -28.78
N SER A 775 -25.48 -15.97 -29.18
CA SER A 775 -25.76 -17.03 -30.13
C SER A 775 -26.93 -17.88 -29.63
N PRO A 776 -27.95 -18.14 -30.47
CA PRO A 776 -29.01 -19.08 -30.13
C PRO A 776 -28.47 -20.41 -29.63
N SER A 777 -28.96 -20.81 -28.47
CA SER A 777 -28.51 -22.01 -27.76
C SER A 777 -29.71 -22.78 -27.24
N ALA A 778 -29.64 -24.11 -27.34
CA ALA A 778 -30.63 -24.98 -26.76
C ALA A 778 -30.30 -25.26 -25.29
N SER A 779 -31.31 -25.17 -24.44
CA SER A 779 -31.25 -25.40 -23.00
C SER A 779 -32.53 -26.12 -22.55
N GLY A 780 -32.62 -26.58 -21.30
CA GLY A 780 -33.79 -27.32 -20.83
C GLY A 780 -34.07 -28.56 -21.69
N LEU A 781 -33.02 -29.18 -22.21
CA LEU A 781 -33.13 -30.37 -23.05
C LEU A 781 -33.81 -31.46 -22.24
N THR A 782 -34.81 -32.08 -22.85
CA THR A 782 -35.47 -33.28 -22.34
C THR A 782 -35.45 -34.33 -23.43
N PRO A 783 -35.88 -35.57 -23.14
CA PRO A 783 -36.04 -36.57 -24.19
C PRO A 783 -37.03 -36.17 -25.28
N SER A 784 -37.90 -35.17 -25.07
CA SER A 784 -38.93 -34.78 -26.04
C SER A 784 -39.07 -33.27 -26.27
N GLY A 785 -38.06 -32.48 -25.87
CA GLY A 785 -38.17 -31.03 -25.94
C GLY A 785 -36.85 -30.31 -25.69
N ALA A 786 -36.85 -29.03 -26.02
CA ALA A 786 -35.73 -28.12 -25.83
C ALA A 786 -36.24 -26.69 -25.79
N THR A 787 -35.60 -25.81 -25.02
CA THR A 787 -35.85 -24.38 -25.05
C THR A 787 -34.68 -23.67 -25.73
N ILE A 788 -34.96 -23.00 -26.86
CA ILE A 788 -33.98 -22.21 -27.59
C ILE A 788 -33.97 -20.80 -27.02
N SER A 789 -32.87 -20.41 -26.40
CA SER A 789 -32.69 -19.10 -25.81
C SER A 789 -31.65 -18.27 -26.55
N PHE A 790 -31.96 -16.99 -26.74
CA PHE A 790 -31.06 -16.01 -27.33
C PHE A 790 -31.43 -14.59 -26.88
N GLY A 791 -30.44 -13.72 -26.87
CA GLY A 791 -30.59 -12.29 -26.74
C GLY A 791 -30.40 -11.61 -28.09
N THR A 792 -31.08 -10.47 -28.24
CA THR A 792 -30.92 -9.55 -29.36
C THR A 792 -30.40 -8.21 -28.87
N SER A 793 -29.82 -7.41 -29.77
CA SER A 793 -29.29 -6.08 -29.46
C SER A 793 -30.37 -5.07 -29.08
N GLU A 794 -31.62 -5.37 -29.43
CA GLU A 794 -32.78 -4.51 -29.20
C GLU A 794 -34.07 -5.35 -29.15
N PRO A 795 -35.22 -4.78 -28.72
CA PRO A 795 -36.48 -5.51 -28.68
C PRO A 795 -36.92 -5.98 -30.08
N THR A 796 -37.01 -7.30 -30.26
CA THR A 796 -37.46 -7.91 -31.53
C THR A 796 -38.64 -8.85 -31.33
N THR A 797 -39.38 -9.12 -32.38
CA THR A 797 -40.19 -10.35 -32.50
C THR A 797 -39.35 -11.44 -33.13
N SER A 798 -39.61 -12.71 -32.81
CA SER A 798 -38.76 -13.81 -33.27
C SER A 798 -39.52 -15.06 -33.74
N VAL A 799 -38.96 -15.72 -34.75
CA VAL A 799 -39.46 -16.97 -35.34
C VAL A 799 -38.32 -17.98 -35.44
N LEU A 800 -38.58 -19.21 -35.01
CA LEU A 800 -37.67 -20.34 -35.03
C LEU A 800 -38.12 -21.34 -36.11
N ASP A 801 -37.30 -21.55 -37.12
CA ASP A 801 -37.48 -22.63 -38.10
C ASP A 801 -36.68 -23.84 -37.59
N TYR A 802 -37.27 -25.04 -37.51
CA TYR A 802 -36.59 -26.25 -37.03
C TYR A 802 -37.02 -27.54 -37.74
N GLY A 803 -36.19 -28.58 -37.67
CA GLY A 803 -36.46 -29.91 -38.23
C GLY A 803 -35.27 -30.86 -38.09
N VAL A 804 -35.40 -32.12 -38.49
CA VAL A 804 -34.30 -33.11 -38.42
C VAL A 804 -33.24 -32.94 -39.53
N THR A 805 -33.47 -32.00 -40.46
CA THR A 805 -32.52 -31.59 -41.50
C THR A 805 -32.44 -30.07 -41.58
N SER A 806 -31.39 -29.54 -42.22
CA SER A 806 -31.19 -28.10 -42.43
C SER A 806 -32.16 -27.46 -43.44
N GLN A 807 -33.06 -28.23 -44.05
CA GLN A 807 -34.20 -27.67 -44.80
C GLN A 807 -35.33 -27.21 -43.86
N TYR A 808 -35.24 -27.61 -42.58
CA TYR A 808 -36.29 -27.44 -41.59
C TYR A 808 -37.60 -28.06 -42.08
N GLY A 809 -38.68 -27.87 -41.33
CA GLY A 809 -40.00 -28.38 -41.73
C GLY A 809 -41.11 -27.99 -40.76
N SER A 810 -40.73 -27.37 -39.65
CA SER A 810 -41.64 -26.85 -38.64
C SER A 810 -41.18 -25.46 -38.22
N THR A 811 -42.12 -24.64 -37.77
CA THR A 811 -41.84 -23.33 -37.20
C THR A 811 -42.42 -23.23 -35.80
N ALA A 812 -41.73 -22.51 -34.94
CA ALA A 812 -42.20 -22.13 -33.61
C ALA A 812 -41.92 -20.64 -33.43
N GLN A 813 -42.75 -19.98 -32.65
CA GLN A 813 -42.56 -18.58 -32.28
C GLN A 813 -42.85 -18.46 -30.80
N ASN A 814 -42.14 -17.58 -30.10
CA ASN A 814 -42.54 -17.23 -28.75
C ASN A 814 -42.72 -15.71 -28.66
N GLN A 815 -43.95 -15.35 -28.27
CA GLN A 815 -44.41 -14.03 -27.86
C GLN A 815 -44.90 -13.07 -28.96
N ALA A 816 -46.03 -12.42 -28.67
CA ALA A 816 -46.68 -11.43 -29.54
C ALA A 816 -46.10 -10.01 -29.41
N SER A 817 -45.24 -9.77 -28.42
CA SER A 817 -44.63 -8.47 -28.11
C SER A 817 -43.11 -8.51 -28.24
N ALA A 818 -42.51 -7.43 -28.73
CA ALA A 818 -41.06 -7.34 -28.93
C ALA A 818 -40.29 -7.34 -27.59
N GLN A 819 -39.23 -8.14 -27.49
CA GLN A 819 -38.36 -8.28 -26.31
C GLN A 819 -36.89 -8.42 -26.71
N THR A 820 -35.95 -8.19 -25.79
CA THR A 820 -34.50 -8.37 -26.03
C THR A 820 -33.98 -9.74 -25.63
N SER A 821 -34.78 -10.50 -24.88
CA SER A 821 -34.47 -11.86 -24.45
C SER A 821 -35.59 -12.77 -24.90
N HIS A 822 -35.23 -13.85 -25.57
CA HIS A 822 -36.16 -14.81 -26.13
C HIS A 822 -35.84 -16.19 -25.60
N ALA A 823 -36.90 -16.98 -25.40
CA ALA A 823 -36.83 -18.39 -25.09
C ALA A 823 -37.97 -19.08 -25.83
N ILE A 824 -37.72 -19.93 -26.82
CA ILE A 824 -38.75 -20.63 -27.58
C ILE A 824 -38.71 -22.10 -27.17
N THR A 825 -39.77 -22.59 -26.54
CA THR A 825 -39.86 -23.99 -26.10
C THR A 825 -40.42 -24.86 -27.22
N LEU A 826 -39.64 -25.86 -27.61
CA LEU A 826 -40.00 -26.95 -28.50
C LEU A 826 -40.43 -28.17 -27.68
N THR A 827 -41.53 -28.80 -28.08
CA THR A 827 -42.09 -29.99 -27.44
C THR A 827 -42.43 -31.05 -28.49
N ASN A 828 -42.70 -32.28 -28.06
CA ASN A 828 -43.04 -33.42 -28.92
C ASN A 828 -41.91 -33.78 -29.92
N LEU A 829 -40.66 -33.57 -29.52
CA LEU A 829 -39.48 -33.98 -30.28
C LEU A 829 -39.18 -35.46 -30.04
N GLN A 830 -38.46 -36.08 -30.97
CA GLN A 830 -37.94 -37.45 -30.80
C GLN A 830 -36.72 -37.43 -29.87
N SER A 831 -36.57 -38.42 -28.99
CA SER A 831 -35.41 -38.57 -28.08
C SER A 831 -34.15 -38.98 -28.83
N ASP A 832 -32.98 -38.66 -28.28
CA ASP A 832 -31.67 -38.90 -28.89
C ASP A 832 -31.58 -38.47 -30.37
N THR A 833 -32.30 -37.43 -30.75
CA THR A 833 -32.41 -36.99 -32.15
C THR A 833 -31.82 -35.60 -32.31
N THR A 834 -30.94 -35.45 -33.29
CA THR A 834 -30.35 -34.15 -33.63
C THR A 834 -31.33 -33.34 -34.47
N TYR A 835 -31.74 -32.18 -33.97
CA TYR A 835 -32.54 -31.19 -34.67
C TYR A 835 -31.66 -30.04 -35.16
N HIS A 836 -31.90 -29.62 -36.39
CA HIS A 836 -31.41 -28.39 -37.00
C HIS A 836 -32.41 -27.26 -36.75
N TYR A 837 -31.93 -26.06 -36.44
CA TYR A 837 -32.78 -24.90 -36.27
C TYR A 837 -32.11 -23.60 -36.70
N ARG A 838 -32.93 -22.60 -37.02
CA ARG A 838 -32.52 -21.23 -37.30
C ARG A 838 -33.50 -20.25 -36.69
N VAL A 839 -32.96 -19.17 -36.11
CA VAL A 839 -33.75 -18.06 -35.57
C VAL A 839 -33.77 -16.89 -36.55
N ARG A 840 -34.94 -16.28 -36.73
CA ARG A 840 -35.18 -15.02 -37.45
C ARG A 840 -35.76 -13.98 -36.49
N ILE A 841 -35.30 -12.75 -36.56
CA ILE A 841 -35.68 -11.65 -35.66
C ILE A 841 -36.05 -10.40 -36.46
N LYS A 842 -36.96 -9.60 -35.90
CA LYS A 842 -37.45 -8.36 -36.49
C LYS A 842 -37.69 -7.29 -35.43
N ASP A 843 -37.11 -6.10 -35.60
CA ASP A 843 -37.28 -4.98 -34.67
C ASP A 843 -38.59 -4.18 -34.92
N SER A 844 -38.81 -3.12 -34.13
CA SER A 844 -39.97 -2.22 -34.26
C SER A 844 -39.89 -1.25 -35.44
N SER A 845 -38.69 -0.99 -35.95
CA SER A 845 -38.43 -0.14 -37.12
C SER A 845 -38.65 -0.88 -38.45
N GLY A 846 -38.80 -2.21 -38.38
CA GLY A 846 -39.08 -3.12 -39.48
C GLY A 846 -37.85 -3.82 -40.05
N ASN A 847 -36.67 -3.66 -39.46
CA ASN A 847 -35.45 -4.31 -39.94
C ASN A 847 -35.38 -5.78 -39.48
N GLU A 848 -34.90 -6.68 -40.35
CA GLU A 848 -34.89 -8.13 -40.13
C GLU A 848 -33.48 -8.72 -40.16
N ALA A 849 -33.22 -9.73 -39.33
CA ALA A 849 -32.00 -10.51 -39.34
C ALA A 849 -32.27 -11.99 -39.07
N SER A 850 -31.36 -12.87 -39.49
CA SER A 850 -31.44 -14.32 -39.25
C SER A 850 -30.10 -14.89 -38.83
N PHE A 851 -30.10 -15.81 -37.87
CA PHE A 851 -28.89 -16.51 -37.47
C PHE A 851 -28.53 -17.65 -38.42
N LEU A 852 -27.34 -18.22 -38.26
CA LEU A 852 -26.93 -19.41 -39.01
C LEU A 852 -27.66 -20.66 -38.50
N ASN A 853 -27.67 -21.72 -39.32
CA ASN A 853 -28.20 -23.02 -38.92
C ASN A 853 -27.40 -23.56 -37.72
N GLN A 854 -28.08 -23.80 -36.62
CA GLN A 854 -27.54 -24.46 -35.43
C GLN A 854 -28.15 -25.86 -35.28
N THR A 855 -27.58 -26.66 -34.39
CA THR A 855 -28.13 -27.96 -34.03
C THR A 855 -28.22 -28.13 -32.51
N PHE A 856 -29.14 -28.97 -32.07
CA PHE A 856 -29.15 -29.54 -30.72
C PHE A 856 -29.61 -30.99 -30.79
N LYS A 857 -29.23 -31.79 -29.79
CA LYS A 857 -29.69 -33.17 -29.65
C LYS A 857 -30.57 -33.25 -28.40
N THR A 858 -31.75 -33.83 -28.50
CA THR A 858 -32.60 -34.13 -27.33
C THR A 858 -31.88 -35.14 -26.43
N LEU A 859 -32.16 -35.09 -25.12
CA LEU A 859 -31.50 -35.99 -24.17
C LEU A 859 -31.87 -37.45 -24.44
N LEU A 860 -31.01 -38.34 -23.97
CA LEU A 860 -31.39 -39.72 -23.72
C LEU A 860 -32.51 -39.73 -22.65
N PRO A 861 -33.42 -40.72 -22.68
CA PRO A 861 -34.41 -40.90 -21.61
C PRO A 861 -33.75 -40.95 -20.23
N SER A 862 -34.45 -40.46 -19.20
CA SER A 862 -33.96 -40.46 -17.81
C SER A 862 -33.49 -41.84 -17.39
N ASP A 863 -32.36 -41.88 -16.67
CA ASP A 863 -31.88 -43.11 -16.08
C ASP A 863 -32.87 -43.63 -15.02
N THR A 864 -33.22 -44.90 -15.17
CA THR A 864 -34.16 -45.64 -14.34
C THR A 864 -33.60 -46.99 -13.93
N THR A 865 -32.31 -47.24 -14.18
CA THR A 865 -31.69 -48.55 -14.06
C THR A 865 -30.83 -48.61 -12.80
N PRO A 866 -31.34 -49.12 -11.66
CA PRO A 866 -30.52 -49.24 -10.47
C PRO A 866 -29.32 -50.20 -10.66
N PRO A 867 -28.31 -50.14 -9.78
CA PRO A 867 -27.24 -51.11 -9.73
C PRO A 867 -27.75 -52.54 -9.56
N SER A 868 -27.03 -53.50 -10.13
CA SER A 868 -27.28 -54.93 -9.90
C SER A 868 -27.03 -55.31 -8.44
N ALA A 869 -27.73 -56.34 -7.97
CA ALA A 869 -27.47 -56.89 -6.65
C ALA A 869 -26.05 -57.49 -6.61
N ILE A 870 -25.30 -57.15 -5.56
CA ILE A 870 -24.02 -57.80 -5.27
C ILE A 870 -24.30 -59.26 -4.90
N SER A 871 -23.75 -60.21 -5.64
CA SER A 871 -24.13 -61.63 -5.52
C SER A 871 -23.09 -62.47 -4.78
N ASP A 872 -21.93 -61.91 -4.48
CA ASP A 872 -20.76 -62.62 -3.97
C ASP A 872 -20.21 -62.05 -2.65
N LEU A 873 -21.05 -61.40 -1.83
CA LEU A 873 -20.69 -61.04 -0.47
C LEU A 873 -20.29 -62.30 0.29
N LYS A 874 -19.04 -62.36 0.74
CA LYS A 874 -18.45 -63.55 1.35
C LYS A 874 -17.58 -63.20 2.55
N LEU A 875 -17.45 -64.17 3.44
CA LEU A 875 -16.50 -64.16 4.53
C LEU A 875 -15.11 -64.56 4.01
N ILE A 876 -14.10 -63.78 4.38
CA ILE A 876 -12.68 -64.07 4.15
C ILE A 876 -12.08 -64.73 5.40
N ALA A 877 -12.30 -64.13 6.57
CA ALA A 877 -11.81 -64.64 7.85
C ALA A 877 -12.76 -64.25 8.98
N ALA A 878 -12.85 -65.09 10.02
CA ALA A 878 -13.55 -64.78 11.24
C ALA A 878 -12.60 -64.89 12.43
N THR A 879 -12.70 -63.92 13.34
CA THR A 879 -12.06 -63.95 14.65
C THR A 879 -13.14 -64.03 15.73
N PRO A 880 -12.79 -64.09 17.03
CA PRO A 880 -13.79 -64.02 18.09
C PRO A 880 -14.59 -62.70 18.08
N THR A 881 -14.05 -61.62 17.51
CA THR A 881 -14.67 -60.27 17.58
C THR A 881 -14.82 -59.57 16.23
N SER A 882 -14.41 -60.20 15.12
CA SER A 882 -14.43 -59.55 13.81
C SER A 882 -14.78 -60.51 12.67
N LEU A 883 -15.31 -59.96 11.58
CA LEU A 883 -15.53 -60.65 10.31
C LEU A 883 -14.90 -59.85 9.17
N ASP A 884 -13.97 -60.45 8.44
CA ASP A 884 -13.36 -59.85 7.25
C ASP A 884 -14.20 -60.25 6.05
N LEU A 885 -14.74 -59.26 5.35
CA LEU A 885 -15.65 -59.45 4.24
C LEU A 885 -14.99 -59.07 2.92
N SER A 886 -15.47 -59.68 1.84
CA SER A 886 -15.16 -59.24 0.48
C SER A 886 -16.37 -59.43 -0.43
N TRP A 887 -16.45 -58.62 -1.48
CA TRP A 887 -17.43 -58.72 -2.55
C TRP A 887 -16.88 -58.08 -3.83
N THR A 888 -17.57 -58.31 -4.95
CA THR A 888 -17.29 -57.64 -6.22
C THR A 888 -18.18 -56.40 -6.36
N SER A 889 -17.57 -55.27 -6.71
CA SER A 889 -18.31 -54.02 -6.97
C SER A 889 -19.31 -54.20 -8.11
N THR A 890 -20.52 -53.68 -7.95
CA THR A 890 -21.54 -53.60 -9.01
C THR A 890 -21.42 -52.28 -9.78
N GLY A 891 -22.15 -52.20 -10.90
CA GLY A 891 -22.24 -50.99 -11.72
C GLY A 891 -23.12 -49.90 -11.13
N ASP A 892 -23.19 -48.83 -11.89
CA ASP A 892 -24.15 -47.73 -11.78
C ASP A 892 -25.48 -48.22 -12.39
N ASP A 893 -25.48 -48.47 -13.70
CA ASP A 893 -26.56 -49.11 -14.44
C ASP A 893 -26.39 -50.62 -14.48
N ALA A 894 -27.16 -51.33 -13.65
CA ALA A 894 -27.01 -52.77 -13.49
C ALA A 894 -25.53 -53.15 -13.18
N SER A 895 -24.82 -53.78 -14.11
CA SER A 895 -23.42 -54.19 -13.94
C SER A 895 -22.41 -53.29 -14.64
N PHE A 896 -22.82 -52.16 -15.21
CA PHE A 896 -21.96 -51.22 -15.94
C PHE A 896 -21.72 -49.95 -15.14
N GLY A 897 -20.51 -49.41 -15.17
CA GLY A 897 -20.17 -48.16 -14.47
C GLY A 897 -19.68 -48.38 -13.04
N GLN A 898 -19.88 -47.39 -12.18
CA GLN A 898 -19.41 -47.37 -10.80
C GLN A 898 -20.52 -46.84 -9.89
N ALA A 899 -20.97 -47.65 -8.94
CA ALA A 899 -21.92 -47.18 -7.93
C ALA A 899 -21.33 -46.06 -7.06
N LEU A 900 -22.20 -45.21 -6.52
CA LEU A 900 -21.84 -44.07 -5.67
C LEU A 900 -21.50 -44.48 -4.23
N SER A 901 -22.27 -45.40 -3.64
CA SER A 901 -22.10 -45.76 -2.21
C SER A 901 -22.60 -47.17 -1.86
N TYR A 902 -22.20 -47.66 -0.68
CA TYR A 902 -22.71 -48.89 -0.06
C TYR A 902 -23.55 -48.62 1.20
N ASP A 903 -24.57 -49.44 1.40
CA ASP A 903 -25.26 -49.63 2.68
C ASP A 903 -25.08 -51.09 3.10
N LEU A 904 -24.15 -51.38 4.00
CA LEU A 904 -23.89 -52.72 4.56
C LEU A 904 -24.51 -52.80 5.96
N ARG A 905 -25.24 -53.88 6.23
CA ARG A 905 -25.97 -54.07 7.48
C ARG A 905 -25.79 -55.47 8.02
N PHE A 906 -25.93 -55.60 9.33
CA PHE A 906 -25.83 -56.88 10.04
C PHE A 906 -26.95 -57.06 11.07
N SER A 907 -27.22 -58.32 11.42
CA SER A 907 -28.25 -58.71 12.38
C SER A 907 -27.93 -60.08 12.97
N THR A 908 -28.33 -60.35 14.21
CA THR A 908 -28.28 -61.70 14.81
C THR A 908 -29.47 -62.57 14.41
N SER A 909 -30.44 -61.99 13.70
CA SER A 909 -31.59 -62.67 13.09
C SER A 909 -31.48 -62.64 11.56
N PRO A 910 -32.03 -63.64 10.83
CA PRO A 910 -31.98 -63.69 9.37
C PRO A 910 -32.41 -62.39 8.69
N LEU A 911 -31.57 -61.87 7.79
CA LEU A 911 -31.92 -60.73 6.93
C LEU A 911 -32.74 -61.17 5.73
N SER A 912 -33.52 -60.25 5.19
CA SER A 912 -34.29 -60.35 3.96
C SER A 912 -34.44 -58.94 3.37
N GLY A 913 -34.94 -58.85 2.13
CA GLY A 913 -35.23 -57.54 1.53
C GLY A 913 -36.22 -56.69 2.34
N SER A 914 -37.11 -57.30 3.13
CA SER A 914 -38.15 -56.60 3.89
C SER A 914 -37.70 -56.10 5.27
N ASN A 915 -36.69 -56.72 5.89
CA ASN A 915 -36.17 -56.30 7.19
C ASN A 915 -34.77 -55.65 7.12
N PHE A 916 -34.22 -55.50 5.92
CA PHE A 916 -32.91 -54.88 5.72
C PHE A 916 -32.83 -53.47 6.32
N SER A 917 -33.85 -52.64 6.09
CA SER A 917 -33.87 -51.24 6.54
C SER A 917 -33.95 -51.09 8.06
N SER A 918 -34.34 -52.12 8.81
CA SER A 918 -34.36 -52.14 10.28
C SER A 918 -33.14 -52.82 10.91
N ALA A 919 -32.28 -53.46 10.10
CA ALA A 919 -31.04 -54.07 10.56
C ALA A 919 -29.98 -53.03 10.92
N ALA A 920 -29.05 -53.40 11.80
CA ALA A 920 -28.00 -52.52 12.27
C ALA A 920 -27.05 -52.17 11.10
N ARG A 921 -26.86 -50.88 10.87
CA ARG A 921 -26.04 -50.35 9.77
C ARG A 921 -24.58 -50.25 10.19
N LEU A 922 -23.68 -50.70 9.33
CA LEU A 922 -22.24 -50.55 9.49
C LEU A 922 -21.76 -49.22 8.89
N THR A 923 -20.76 -48.62 9.52
CA THR A 923 -20.20 -47.31 9.19
C THR A 923 -18.76 -47.43 8.68
N GLY A 924 -18.27 -46.39 8.01
CA GLY A 924 -16.91 -46.37 7.45
C GLY A 924 -16.66 -47.36 6.30
N LEU A 925 -17.68 -47.61 5.48
CA LEU A 925 -17.58 -48.45 4.28
C LEU A 925 -16.66 -47.82 3.22
N PRO A 926 -15.97 -48.64 2.40
CA PRO A 926 -15.17 -48.12 1.29
C PRO A 926 -16.05 -47.42 0.25
N THR A 927 -15.48 -46.44 -0.44
CA THR A 927 -16.07 -45.90 -1.67
C THR A 927 -16.07 -47.00 -2.74
N PRO A 928 -17.21 -47.32 -3.38
CA PRO A 928 -17.26 -48.37 -4.40
C PRO A 928 -16.27 -48.11 -5.54
N LYS A 929 -15.58 -49.14 -6.00
CA LYS A 929 -14.76 -49.14 -7.21
C LYS A 929 -15.62 -49.40 -8.46
N PRO A 930 -15.08 -49.19 -9.68
CA PRO A 930 -15.76 -49.59 -10.90
C PRO A 930 -16.19 -51.06 -10.89
N ALA A 931 -17.31 -51.37 -11.55
CA ALA A 931 -17.89 -52.71 -11.58
C ALA A 931 -16.85 -53.79 -11.91
N GLY A 932 -16.91 -54.93 -11.20
CA GLY A 932 -15.99 -56.05 -11.38
C GLY A 932 -14.72 -55.99 -10.52
N ASN A 933 -14.45 -54.89 -9.81
CA ASN A 933 -13.31 -54.79 -8.90
C ASN A 933 -13.63 -55.34 -7.51
N TRP A 934 -12.61 -55.87 -6.83
CA TRP A 934 -12.74 -56.44 -5.49
C TRP A 934 -12.78 -55.36 -4.41
N GLU A 935 -13.72 -55.52 -3.49
CA GLU A 935 -13.83 -54.76 -2.26
C GLU A 935 -13.56 -55.62 -1.04
N SER A 936 -13.18 -54.96 0.06
CA SER A 936 -12.97 -55.58 1.36
C SER A 936 -13.42 -54.65 2.48
N TYR A 937 -13.99 -55.22 3.54
CA TYR A 937 -14.37 -54.48 4.74
C TYR A 937 -14.28 -55.37 5.98
N THR A 938 -13.81 -54.82 7.09
CA THR A 938 -13.67 -55.56 8.36
C THR A 938 -14.74 -55.10 9.34
N VAL A 939 -15.67 -56.00 9.68
CA VAL A 939 -16.65 -55.82 10.74
C VAL A 939 -15.95 -56.09 12.07
N ILE A 940 -16.03 -55.17 13.02
CA ILE A 940 -15.31 -55.22 14.30
C ILE A 940 -16.30 -55.10 15.47
N GLY A 941 -15.86 -55.40 16.69
CA GLY A 941 -16.68 -55.24 17.90
C GLY A 941 -17.83 -56.24 18.01
N LEU A 942 -17.67 -57.44 17.45
CA LEU A 942 -18.67 -58.51 17.48
C LEU A 942 -18.52 -59.40 18.71
N ASN A 943 -19.62 -60.04 19.12
CA ASN A 943 -19.59 -61.00 20.23
C ASN A 943 -19.01 -62.35 19.76
N PRO A 944 -18.17 -63.03 20.56
CA PRO A 944 -17.70 -64.39 20.26
C PRO A 944 -18.84 -65.40 20.12
N SER A 945 -18.60 -66.48 19.36
CA SER A 945 -19.57 -67.56 19.13
C SER A 945 -20.97 -67.10 18.72
N THR A 946 -21.07 -65.97 18.02
CA THR A 946 -22.35 -65.36 17.66
C THR A 946 -22.53 -65.40 16.14
N THR A 947 -23.68 -65.90 15.70
CA THR A 947 -24.06 -65.89 14.29
C THR A 947 -24.62 -64.53 13.89
N TYR A 948 -24.08 -63.98 12.81
CA TYR A 948 -24.52 -62.76 12.17
C TYR A 948 -24.96 -63.01 10.73
N TYR A 949 -26.00 -62.31 10.32
CA TYR A 949 -26.50 -62.23 8.95
C TYR A 949 -26.16 -60.85 8.42
N LEU A 950 -25.40 -60.80 7.32
CA LEU A 950 -24.92 -59.58 6.70
C LEU A 950 -25.41 -59.48 5.26
N ALA A 951 -25.75 -58.28 4.84
CA ALA A 951 -26.09 -57.99 3.46
C ALA A 951 -25.78 -56.52 3.14
N LEU A 952 -25.63 -56.20 1.87
CA LEU A 952 -25.45 -54.82 1.41
C LEU A 952 -26.29 -54.46 0.20
N LYS A 953 -26.45 -53.15 0.00
CA LYS A 953 -26.94 -52.54 -1.23
C LYS A 953 -25.91 -51.56 -1.77
N ALA A 954 -25.91 -51.38 -3.09
CA ALA A 954 -25.21 -50.29 -3.76
C ALA A 954 -26.23 -49.25 -4.23
N THR A 955 -25.82 -47.99 -4.31
CA THR A 955 -26.66 -46.90 -4.82
C THR A 955 -25.89 -46.17 -5.93
N ASP A 956 -26.55 -45.86 -7.05
CA ASP A 956 -26.01 -45.08 -8.17
C ASP A 956 -26.01 -43.56 -7.93
N ASP A 957 -25.57 -42.78 -8.91
CA ASP A 957 -25.58 -41.32 -8.90
C ASP A 957 -27.00 -40.71 -9.02
N ALA A 958 -27.96 -41.48 -9.53
CA ALA A 958 -29.40 -41.18 -9.56
C ALA A 958 -30.13 -41.48 -8.23
N ASN A 959 -29.41 -41.95 -7.20
CA ASN A 959 -29.92 -42.39 -5.89
C ASN A 959 -30.88 -43.61 -5.95
N LEU A 960 -30.83 -44.41 -7.01
CA LEU A 960 -31.52 -45.69 -7.09
C LEU A 960 -30.67 -46.77 -6.42
N ALA A 961 -31.30 -47.51 -5.50
CA ALA A 961 -30.62 -48.56 -4.74
C ALA A 961 -30.81 -49.93 -5.41
N SER A 962 -29.76 -50.73 -5.40
CA SER A 962 -29.80 -52.13 -5.81
C SER A 962 -30.80 -52.93 -4.96
N PRO A 963 -31.25 -54.10 -5.47
CA PRO A 963 -31.75 -55.15 -4.59
C PRO A 963 -30.69 -55.54 -3.55
N ILE A 964 -31.13 -56.11 -2.43
CA ILE A 964 -30.24 -56.62 -1.39
C ILE A 964 -29.27 -57.67 -1.98
N SER A 965 -28.03 -57.68 -1.51
CA SER A 965 -27.05 -58.71 -1.86
C SER A 965 -27.52 -60.11 -1.47
N ASN A 966 -26.73 -61.14 -1.84
CA ASN A 966 -26.81 -62.41 -1.13
C ASN A 966 -26.64 -62.18 0.39
N ILE A 967 -27.38 -62.94 1.20
CA ILE A 967 -27.30 -62.85 2.66
C ILE A 967 -26.16 -63.74 3.13
N LEU A 968 -25.11 -63.12 3.66
CA LEU A 968 -23.99 -63.81 4.27
C LEU A 968 -24.36 -64.18 5.71
N GLN A 969 -24.50 -65.48 5.99
CA GLN A 969 -24.57 -65.99 7.36
C GLN A 969 -23.16 -66.42 7.80
N SER A 970 -22.65 -65.86 8.88
CA SER A 970 -21.31 -66.17 9.39
C SER A 970 -21.28 -66.09 10.91
N SER A 971 -20.44 -66.90 11.56
CA SER A 971 -20.29 -66.87 13.01
C SER A 971 -18.88 -66.44 13.37
N THR A 972 -18.76 -65.57 14.37
CA THR A 972 -17.47 -65.35 15.05
C THR A 972 -17.00 -66.64 15.71
N THR A 973 -15.69 -66.81 15.83
CA THR A 973 -15.12 -68.01 16.46
C THR A 973 -15.31 -67.97 17.98
N ALA A 974 -15.15 -69.12 18.64
CA ALA A 974 -15.20 -69.18 20.10
C ALA A 974 -13.96 -68.52 20.72
N SER A 975 -14.15 -67.82 21.85
CA SER A 975 -13.04 -67.48 22.72
C SER A 975 -12.41 -68.77 23.26
N PRO A 976 -11.09 -68.97 23.16
CA PRO A 976 -10.45 -70.16 23.70
C PRO A 976 -10.53 -70.17 25.24
N PRO A 977 -10.59 -71.36 25.87
CA PRO A 977 -10.86 -71.49 27.29
C PRO A 977 -9.75 -70.89 28.17
N SER A 978 -10.13 -70.06 29.14
CA SER A 978 -9.24 -69.60 30.21
C SER A 978 -9.09 -70.70 31.27
N GLY A 979 -7.91 -71.32 31.35
CA GLY A 979 -7.64 -72.38 32.32
C GLY A 979 -6.15 -72.52 32.62
N GLY A 980 -5.80 -72.36 33.90
CA GLY A 980 -4.44 -72.49 34.40
C GLY A 980 -3.94 -73.94 34.53
N GLY A 981 -2.61 -74.05 34.68
CA GLY A 981 -1.96 -75.20 35.29
C GLY A 981 -1.42 -76.28 34.35
N GLY A 982 -0.14 -76.16 33.98
CA GLY A 982 0.78 -77.29 33.84
C GLY A 982 0.98 -77.90 32.44
N GLY A 983 2.22 -77.84 31.95
CA GLY A 983 2.75 -78.80 30.97
C GLY A 983 3.17 -78.22 29.62
N SER A 984 4.50 -78.16 29.41
CA SER A 984 5.20 -77.71 28.20
C SER A 984 4.91 -78.52 26.94
N SER A 985 4.45 -77.86 25.87
CA SER A 985 4.99 -77.96 24.49
C SER A 985 4.27 -76.96 23.56
N GLY A 986 5.04 -76.21 22.78
CA GLY A 986 4.62 -74.99 22.08
C GLY A 986 3.40 -75.10 21.16
N GLY A 987 2.42 -74.24 21.44
CA GLY A 987 1.30 -73.87 20.58
C GLY A 987 0.73 -72.56 21.13
N GLY A 988 0.77 -71.49 20.33
CA GLY A 988 0.40 -70.14 20.75
C GLY A 988 -1.05 -70.08 21.25
N GLY A 989 -1.22 -69.83 22.55
CA GLY A 989 -2.50 -69.51 23.13
C GLY A 989 -2.95 -68.12 22.68
N TYR A 990 -4.20 -68.01 22.25
CA TYR A 990 -4.86 -66.72 22.04
C TYR A 990 -5.01 -66.02 23.40
N THR A 991 -4.41 -64.85 23.51
CA THR A 991 -4.73 -63.86 24.54
C THR A 991 -5.83 -62.98 23.98
N PRO A 992 -6.95 -62.74 24.71
CA PRO A 992 -7.93 -61.74 24.32
C PRO A 992 -7.21 -60.42 24.01
N ASP A 993 -7.47 -59.89 22.82
CA ASP A 993 -6.94 -58.59 22.45
C ASP A 993 -7.57 -57.54 23.36
N THR A 994 -6.73 -56.95 24.20
CA THR A 994 -7.08 -55.97 25.21
C THR A 994 -6.20 -54.72 25.08
N THR A 995 -5.33 -54.68 24.07
CA THR A 995 -4.40 -53.57 23.86
C THR A 995 -4.88 -52.77 22.66
N PRO A 996 -5.52 -51.62 22.85
CA PRO A 996 -6.00 -50.82 21.73
C PRO A 996 -4.83 -50.26 20.90
N PRO A 997 -5.04 -49.96 19.61
CA PRO A 997 -4.03 -49.32 18.76
C PRO A 997 -3.56 -48.00 19.35
N ALA A 998 -2.36 -47.56 18.98
CA ALA A 998 -1.91 -46.23 19.37
C ALA A 998 -2.89 -45.14 18.88
N PRO A 999 -3.06 -44.04 19.61
CA PRO A 999 -3.82 -42.89 19.13
C PRO A 999 -3.23 -42.33 17.83
N VAL A 1000 -4.05 -41.61 17.06
CA VAL A 1000 -3.56 -40.85 15.92
C VAL A 1000 -2.46 -39.86 16.31
N ALA A 1001 -1.47 -39.67 15.45
CA ALA A 1001 -0.37 -38.73 15.66
C ALA A 1001 -0.56 -37.45 14.84
N GLY A 1002 0.06 -36.35 15.29
CA GLY A 1002 0.16 -35.12 14.50
C GLY A 1002 -1.18 -34.44 14.18
N LEU A 1003 -2.20 -34.60 15.02
CA LEU A 1003 -3.51 -33.97 14.82
C LEU A 1003 -3.39 -32.45 14.67
N ARG A 1004 -3.78 -31.93 13.51
CA ARG A 1004 -3.91 -30.50 13.20
C ARG A 1004 -5.39 -30.16 13.05
N ILE A 1005 -5.79 -29.05 13.66
CA ILE A 1005 -7.14 -28.51 13.56
C ILE A 1005 -7.03 -27.07 13.09
N GLN A 1006 -7.71 -26.73 12.00
CA GLN A 1006 -7.79 -25.36 11.48
C GLN A 1006 -9.26 -24.96 11.35
N ALA A 1007 -9.68 -23.93 12.09
CA ALA A 1007 -11.02 -23.37 11.97
C ALA A 1007 -11.10 -22.43 10.76
N ALA A 1008 -12.22 -22.50 10.04
CA ALA A 1008 -12.58 -21.66 8.90
C ALA A 1008 -14.04 -21.17 9.04
N ASP A 1009 -14.55 -20.41 8.07
CA ASP A 1009 -15.95 -19.97 8.06
C ASP A 1009 -16.88 -21.19 7.93
N LYS A 1010 -17.66 -21.48 8.99
CA LYS A 1010 -18.60 -22.60 9.10
C LYS A 1010 -18.00 -24.00 8.89
N GLU A 1011 -16.68 -24.14 9.00
CA GLU A 1011 -15.98 -25.41 8.77
C GLU A 1011 -14.78 -25.57 9.70
N ILE A 1012 -14.40 -26.82 9.97
CA ILE A 1012 -13.18 -27.19 10.69
C ILE A 1012 -12.46 -28.29 9.90
N HIS A 1013 -11.21 -28.04 9.54
CA HIS A 1013 -10.35 -29.02 8.85
C HIS A 1013 -9.52 -29.79 9.87
N LEU A 1014 -9.60 -31.13 9.82
CA LEU A 1014 -8.83 -32.04 10.64
C LEU A 1014 -7.85 -32.84 9.77
N SER A 1015 -6.60 -32.96 10.19
CA SER A 1015 -5.63 -33.87 9.58
C SER A 1015 -4.77 -34.54 10.64
N TRP A 1016 -4.40 -35.79 10.43
CA TRP A 1016 -3.68 -36.63 11.39
C TRP A 1016 -2.87 -37.72 10.68
N THR A 1017 -2.18 -38.56 11.44
CA THR A 1017 -1.51 -39.78 10.95
C THR A 1017 -2.08 -40.98 11.67
N ASN A 1018 -2.56 -41.99 10.93
CA ASN A 1018 -3.05 -43.24 11.50
C ASN A 1018 -1.88 -44.04 12.13
N PRO A 1019 -2.15 -44.82 13.19
CA PRO A 1019 -1.14 -45.64 13.84
C PRO A 1019 -0.59 -46.72 12.89
N ALA A 1020 0.65 -47.14 13.13
CA ALA A 1020 1.29 -48.24 12.39
C ALA A 1020 1.07 -49.62 13.04
N ASP A 1021 0.25 -49.68 14.10
CA ASP A 1021 -0.10 -50.89 14.82
C ASP A 1021 -0.64 -51.96 13.84
N PRO A 1022 -0.12 -53.21 13.88
CA PRO A 1022 -0.49 -54.25 12.92
C PRO A 1022 -1.98 -54.64 12.92
N ASP A 1023 -2.69 -54.34 13.99
CA ASP A 1023 -4.11 -54.62 14.22
C ASP A 1023 -5.01 -53.39 14.04
N PHE A 1024 -4.46 -52.22 13.69
CA PHE A 1024 -5.26 -51.03 13.36
C PHE A 1024 -6.18 -51.29 12.17
N VAL A 1025 -7.46 -50.96 12.34
CA VAL A 1025 -8.49 -51.09 11.31
C VAL A 1025 -8.89 -49.75 10.72
N ARG A 1026 -9.28 -48.77 11.56
CA ARG A 1026 -9.79 -47.46 11.10
C ARG A 1026 -9.82 -46.39 12.19
N THR A 1027 -10.00 -45.14 11.78
CA THR A 1027 -10.14 -43.98 12.67
C THR A 1027 -11.57 -43.44 12.65
N ALA A 1028 -12.14 -43.20 13.83
CA ALA A 1028 -13.44 -42.57 14.05
C ALA A 1028 -13.26 -41.16 14.64
N ILE A 1029 -13.93 -40.15 14.07
CA ILE A 1029 -13.94 -38.77 14.58
C ILE A 1029 -15.30 -38.49 15.21
N VAL A 1030 -15.28 -38.18 16.50
CA VAL A 1030 -16.47 -37.72 17.23
C VAL A 1030 -16.35 -36.24 17.51
N ARG A 1031 -17.45 -35.52 17.27
CA ARG A 1031 -17.60 -34.10 17.56
C ARG A 1031 -18.58 -33.87 18.71
N LYS A 1032 -18.24 -32.97 19.63
CA LYS A 1032 -19.12 -32.49 20.69
C LYS A 1032 -19.16 -30.96 20.72
N LEU A 1033 -20.32 -30.40 21.01
CA LEU A 1033 -20.50 -28.96 21.17
C LEU A 1033 -19.87 -28.48 22.48
N GLY A 1034 -19.12 -27.38 22.44
CA GLY A 1034 -18.44 -26.80 23.59
C GLY A 1034 -16.93 -27.11 23.62
N THR A 1035 -16.32 -26.94 24.80
CA THR A 1035 -14.86 -27.04 25.02
C THR A 1035 -14.42 -28.35 25.67
N THR A 1036 -15.36 -29.26 25.97
CA THR A 1036 -15.07 -30.58 26.52
C THR A 1036 -14.94 -31.61 25.41
N ALA A 1037 -13.77 -32.25 25.30
CA ALA A 1037 -13.53 -33.33 24.35
C ALA A 1037 -14.46 -34.54 24.61
N PRO A 1038 -14.93 -35.23 23.55
CA PRO A 1038 -15.57 -36.53 23.69
C PRO A 1038 -14.67 -37.51 24.45
N THR A 1039 -15.23 -38.25 25.41
CA THR A 1039 -14.47 -39.25 26.18
C THR A 1039 -14.64 -40.68 25.65
N SER A 1040 -15.53 -40.90 24.68
CA SER A 1040 -15.76 -42.20 24.02
C SER A 1040 -16.28 -41.99 22.59
N SER A 1041 -16.27 -43.05 21.78
CA SER A 1041 -16.84 -43.05 20.42
C SER A 1041 -18.35 -42.76 20.38
N THR A 1042 -19.02 -42.82 21.53
CA THR A 1042 -20.45 -42.50 21.70
C THR A 1042 -20.72 -41.16 22.37
N ASP A 1043 -19.69 -40.42 22.82
CA ASP A 1043 -19.82 -39.14 23.52
C ASP A 1043 -19.89 -37.94 22.57
N GLY A 1044 -20.81 -37.99 21.61
CA GLY A 1044 -21.02 -36.91 20.63
C GLY A 1044 -21.59 -37.40 19.31
N THR A 1045 -21.40 -36.61 18.26
CA THR A 1045 -21.78 -36.94 16.89
C THR A 1045 -20.59 -37.56 16.15
N LEU A 1046 -20.72 -38.80 15.67
CA LEU A 1046 -19.74 -39.38 14.75
C LEU A 1046 -19.82 -38.63 13.41
N VAL A 1047 -18.75 -37.92 13.06
CA VAL A 1047 -18.68 -37.12 11.82
C VAL A 1047 -17.87 -37.80 10.72
N TYR A 1048 -17.02 -38.75 11.08
CA TYR A 1048 -16.22 -39.54 10.14
C TYR A 1048 -15.83 -40.89 10.73
N GLU A 1049 -15.76 -41.92 9.88
CA GLU A 1049 -15.13 -43.21 10.20
C GLU A 1049 -14.51 -43.80 8.93
N GLY A 1050 -13.23 -44.17 8.95
CA GLY A 1050 -12.55 -44.71 7.78
C GLY A 1050 -11.03 -44.72 7.90
N THR A 1051 -10.34 -45.01 6.80
CA THR A 1051 -8.88 -45.17 6.75
C THR A 1051 -8.13 -43.93 6.26
N ALA A 1052 -8.82 -42.82 5.97
CA ALA A 1052 -8.16 -41.58 5.55
C ALA A 1052 -7.37 -40.95 6.71
N ALA A 1053 -6.55 -39.97 6.36
CA ALA A 1053 -5.69 -39.21 7.26
C ALA A 1053 -6.10 -37.73 7.36
N SER A 1054 -7.24 -37.37 6.77
CA SER A 1054 -7.82 -36.03 6.83
C SER A 1054 -9.34 -36.07 6.65
N PHE A 1055 -10.02 -35.06 7.21
CA PHE A 1055 -11.46 -34.88 7.13
C PHE A 1055 -11.83 -33.39 7.30
N THR A 1056 -12.82 -32.92 6.55
CA THR A 1056 -13.38 -31.58 6.73
C THR A 1056 -14.79 -31.70 7.30
N ASP A 1057 -15.01 -31.12 8.48
CA ASP A 1057 -16.32 -31.02 9.08
C ASP A 1057 -17.00 -29.72 8.64
N THR A 1058 -18.13 -29.85 7.95
CA THR A 1058 -18.84 -28.73 7.32
C THR A 1058 -20.17 -28.42 8.02
N ASN A 1059 -20.79 -27.29 7.66
CA ASN A 1059 -22.07 -26.83 8.21
C ASN A 1059 -22.02 -26.49 9.72
N LEU A 1060 -20.90 -25.91 10.18
CA LEU A 1060 -20.72 -25.43 11.55
C LEU A 1060 -21.17 -23.98 11.72
N THR A 1061 -21.29 -23.54 12.98
CA THR A 1061 -21.64 -22.16 13.35
C THR A 1061 -20.40 -21.38 13.80
N ASN A 1062 -20.18 -20.18 13.26
CA ASN A 1062 -19.05 -19.31 13.64
C ASN A 1062 -19.14 -18.82 15.09
N GLY A 1063 -17.98 -18.66 15.73
CA GLY A 1063 -17.89 -18.22 17.14
C GLY A 1063 -18.32 -19.29 18.16
N GLN A 1064 -18.80 -20.44 17.70
CA GLN A 1064 -19.16 -21.57 18.55
C GLN A 1064 -17.97 -22.51 18.72
N SER A 1065 -17.68 -22.91 19.96
CA SER A 1065 -16.64 -23.91 20.23
C SER A 1065 -17.15 -25.33 19.93
N TYR A 1066 -16.32 -26.12 19.24
CA TYR A 1066 -16.50 -27.55 19.01
C TYR A 1066 -15.26 -28.28 19.51
N SER A 1067 -15.46 -29.44 20.13
CA SER A 1067 -14.39 -30.31 20.59
C SER A 1067 -14.44 -31.64 19.83
N TYR A 1068 -13.28 -32.14 19.43
CA TYR A 1068 -13.14 -33.38 18.65
C TYR A 1068 -12.29 -34.38 19.41
N ALA A 1069 -12.62 -35.66 19.27
CA ALA A 1069 -11.76 -36.77 19.67
C ALA A 1069 -11.66 -37.77 18.51
N LEU A 1070 -10.45 -38.26 18.28
CA LEU A 1070 -10.15 -39.26 17.26
C LEU A 1070 -9.85 -40.58 17.97
N PHE A 1071 -10.63 -41.61 17.67
CA PHE A 1071 -10.49 -42.95 18.21
C PHE A 1071 -9.95 -43.88 17.13
N THR A 1072 -8.91 -44.63 17.45
CA THR A 1072 -8.35 -45.67 16.59
C THR A 1072 -8.94 -47.01 17.00
N LEU A 1073 -9.45 -47.77 16.03
CA LEU A 1073 -10.20 -49.01 16.27
C LEU A 1073 -9.40 -50.19 15.73
N ASP A 1074 -9.33 -51.27 16.51
CA ASP A 1074 -8.80 -52.58 16.11
C ASP A 1074 -9.94 -53.56 15.79
N ARG A 1075 -9.66 -54.86 15.79
CA ARG A 1075 -10.65 -55.93 15.57
C ARG A 1075 -11.53 -56.20 16.78
N ALA A 1076 -11.11 -55.83 17.98
CA ALA A 1076 -11.87 -55.97 19.23
C ALA A 1076 -12.90 -54.84 19.39
N GLY A 1077 -12.66 -53.67 18.77
CA GLY A 1077 -13.64 -52.59 18.64
C GLY A 1077 -13.17 -51.26 19.16
#